data_AF-A0A9C8AEK7-F1
#
_entry.id   AF-A0A9C8AEK7-F1
#
_cell.length_a   1.000
_cell.length_b   1.000
_cell.length_c   1.000
_cell.angle_alpha   90.00
_cell.angle_beta   90.00
_cell.angle_gamma   90.00
#
_symmetry.space_group_name_H-M   'P 1'
#
loop_
_entity.id
_entity.type
_entity.pdbx_description
1 polymer ?
#
loop_
_entity_poly.entity_id
_entity_poly.type
_entity_poly.pdbx_seq_one_letter_code
_entity_poly.pdbx_strand_id
1 'polypeptide(L)'
;LLPLTVLKQVNLSIEYGNDATSIFAYATYGLILCGVVGDIETGYQFGQLALTLLSQINAKVSKTRTFCVVFNNIKHWKEPVKDTLSAFLEAYQNGLETGDLEYAGYAALLYGHQSYLIGKELTELERKMDSYSQSLSQLKQETPKNHNDIFRQSVLNLMGQVENPCLLNGAAYNETTMLPLLISQGSDRAAIHYAYINKLILCYLFQDYPETAENAIMAEQYIDGVPGTLLVPVFHFYDSLARLAVYHSTKDDEKSSLLEKVAANQERLKKWAHHAPMNHLHKFDLVEAERHRVLGENVEAMDFYDRAIAGAKENEYLNEEALANELAARFYLGWGKQKIAQTYLTEAYYCYARWGAKAKVDDLEKRYPELLAPILNDVLPELSTDATKATFAQRTIVALSHQHTHRSELLLDFKTVMKASHAISGEIRLDKLLATLISVLIENAGAEKGVLMLKRDDKLVVDAQCQKKGASLEEKGEAIVLQSIPVEESTEIPVSLINYVSRTQDTQVIGDATREMTYAADPYIMKHQPKSVLCSAIINQGKQVGVLYLENNLTTEAFTAHRLKVLNILSSQAAISLENARLYETLEQRVAQRTEQLAQANEEITSANEEITHLNEQLKSENLRMSAELDVARQLQQMMLPKESELQKIESLDIAGFMEPADEVGGDYYEILNHDGHIKIGIGDVTGHGLESGVVMLMVQTTVRALLLAGITNPEAFLNVVNRTIYHNAQRMKTDKNLTLSLLDYQAGTLTMTGQHEEVLLARQGGEIERIDTFDLGFMIGVENDISEFTSHREISLQPGEGIVLYTDGITEARNPNKKQYGVERLCQVVSRHWHLSAPEIQQAVISDVRQYIDTQKVFDDITLLVLKQK
;
A
#
# COMPACT_ATOMS: atom_id res chain seq x y z
N LEU A 1 1.28 31.74 2.40
CA LEU A 1 2.38 32.29 3.24
C LEU A 1 3.31 31.19 3.75
N LEU A 2 2.78 30.09 4.30
CA LEU A 2 3.56 28.99 4.90
C LEU A 2 4.74 28.48 4.02
N PRO A 3 4.57 28.14 2.72
CA PRO A 3 5.70 27.64 1.92
C PRO A 3 6.84 28.64 1.78
N LEU A 4 6.52 29.93 1.62
CA LEU A 4 7.52 31.00 1.49
C LEU A 4 8.33 31.18 2.79
N THR A 5 7.65 31.11 3.94
CA THR A 5 8.31 31.21 5.26
C THR A 5 9.27 30.03 5.48
N VAL A 6 8.82 28.80 5.18
CA VAL A 6 9.64 27.58 5.37
C VAL A 6 10.85 27.59 4.44
N LEU A 7 10.66 27.93 3.15
CA LEU A 7 11.76 28.06 2.20
C LEU A 7 12.79 29.11 2.66
N LYS A 8 12.34 30.24 3.22
CA LYS A 8 13.25 31.25 3.76
C LYS A 8 13.98 30.74 5.01
N GLN A 9 13.31 30.02 5.90
CA GLN A 9 13.94 29.41 7.08
C GLN A 9 15.03 28.42 6.67
N VAL A 10 14.74 27.51 5.72
CA VAL A 10 15.71 26.55 5.20
C VAL A 10 16.91 27.25 4.57
N ASN A 11 16.69 28.28 3.73
CA ASN A 11 17.78 29.05 3.14
C ASN A 11 18.67 29.72 4.20
N LEU A 12 18.06 30.29 5.25
CA LEU A 12 18.81 30.89 6.35
C LEU A 12 19.61 29.84 7.15
N SER A 13 19.05 28.66 7.39
CA SER A 13 19.76 27.55 8.05
C SER A 13 20.95 27.06 7.24
N ILE A 14 20.84 27.04 5.92
CA ILE A 14 21.94 26.67 5.01
C ILE A 14 23.03 27.75 5.01
N GLU A 15 22.64 29.03 4.94
CA GLU A 15 23.58 30.16 4.84
C GLU A 15 24.32 30.43 6.16
N TYR A 16 23.64 30.36 7.30
CA TYR A 16 24.16 30.77 8.61
C TYR A 16 24.42 29.62 9.59
N GLY A 17 24.10 28.38 9.18
CA GLY A 17 24.25 27.18 10.00
C GLY A 17 22.97 26.76 10.73
N ASN A 18 22.95 25.49 11.17
CA ASN A 18 21.78 24.87 11.77
C ASN A 18 21.68 25.15 13.27
N ASP A 19 20.45 25.40 13.73
CA ASP A 19 20.07 25.56 15.12
C ASP A 19 18.85 24.68 15.49
N ALA A 20 18.32 24.83 16.70
CA ALA A 20 17.15 24.08 17.15
C ALA A 20 15.86 24.40 16.36
N THR A 21 15.75 25.57 15.73
CA THR A 21 14.59 25.95 14.90
C THR A 21 14.67 25.38 13.50
N SER A 22 15.89 25.18 12.99
CA SER A 22 16.19 24.58 11.69
C SER A 22 15.63 23.16 11.57
N ILE A 23 15.61 22.39 12.68
CA ILE A 23 15.03 21.04 12.74
C ILE A 23 13.58 21.03 12.25
N PHE A 24 12.75 21.91 12.82
CA PHE A 24 11.34 21.99 12.47
C PHE A 24 11.13 22.55 11.06
N ALA A 25 12.00 23.46 10.61
CA ALA A 25 11.97 23.98 9.24
C ALA A 25 12.23 22.86 8.21
N TYR A 26 13.24 22.01 8.42
CA TYR A 26 13.50 20.86 7.54
C TYR A 26 12.35 19.84 7.54
N ALA A 27 11.77 19.54 8.70
CA ALA A 27 10.58 18.67 8.77
C ALA A 27 9.40 19.27 7.98
N THR A 28 9.13 20.56 8.15
CA THR A 28 8.03 21.23 7.43
C THR A 28 8.31 21.35 5.93
N TYR A 29 9.57 21.50 5.54
CA TYR A 29 9.98 21.46 4.14
C TYR A 29 9.76 20.06 3.54
N GLY A 30 10.11 19.00 4.27
CA GLY A 30 9.80 17.62 3.89
C GLY A 30 8.30 17.37 3.71
N LEU A 31 7.45 17.95 4.56
CA LEU A 31 5.99 17.93 4.40
C LEU A 31 5.56 18.60 3.09
N ILE A 32 6.12 19.77 2.75
CA ILE A 32 5.76 20.47 1.50
C ILE A 32 6.16 19.64 0.28
N LEU A 33 7.35 19.03 0.31
CA LEU A 33 7.82 18.15 -0.76
C LEU A 33 6.90 16.95 -0.95
N CYS A 34 6.56 16.23 0.13
CA CYS A 34 5.67 15.07 0.03
C CYS A 34 4.22 15.46 -0.35
N GLY A 35 3.65 16.44 0.37
CA GLY A 35 2.23 16.73 0.35
C GLY A 35 1.76 17.73 -0.71
N VAL A 36 2.65 18.58 -1.23
CA VAL A 36 2.29 19.64 -2.20
C VAL A 36 3.01 19.43 -3.52
N VAL A 37 4.31 19.15 -3.49
CA VAL A 37 5.13 18.97 -4.71
C VAL A 37 4.99 17.56 -5.29
N GLY A 38 4.82 16.55 -4.43
CA GLY A 38 4.76 15.14 -4.81
C GLY A 38 6.12 14.45 -4.88
N ASP A 39 7.19 15.08 -4.37
CA ASP A 39 8.52 14.49 -4.25
C ASP A 39 8.68 13.80 -2.89
N ILE A 40 8.18 12.55 -2.83
CA ILE A 40 8.17 11.73 -1.62
C ILE A 40 9.60 11.37 -1.18
N GLU A 41 10.50 11.08 -2.13
CA GLU A 41 11.85 10.62 -1.82
C GLU A 41 12.67 11.72 -1.14
N THR A 42 12.71 12.91 -1.73
CA THR A 42 13.42 14.05 -1.15
C THR A 42 12.74 14.49 0.14
N GLY A 43 11.40 14.51 0.18
CA GLY A 43 10.66 14.86 1.40
C GLY A 43 10.95 13.92 2.56
N TYR A 44 11.09 12.61 2.30
CA TYR A 44 11.48 11.61 3.28
C TYR A 44 12.91 11.82 3.80
N GLN A 45 13.87 12.15 2.93
CA GLN A 45 15.24 12.48 3.32
C GLN A 45 15.30 13.70 4.25
N PHE A 46 14.51 14.74 3.98
CA PHE A 46 14.42 15.91 4.88
C PHE A 46 13.78 15.56 6.24
N GLY A 47 12.82 14.63 6.26
CA GLY A 47 12.28 14.08 7.50
C GLY A 47 13.34 13.35 8.33
N GLN A 48 14.16 12.52 7.69
CA GLN A 48 15.29 11.84 8.36
C GLN A 48 16.36 12.82 8.83
N LEU A 49 16.68 13.84 8.03
CA LEU A 49 17.60 14.91 8.40
C LEU A 49 17.13 15.62 9.66
N ALA A 50 15.84 15.97 9.74
CA ALA A 50 15.25 16.61 10.91
C ALA A 50 15.39 15.72 12.17
N LEU A 51 15.05 14.43 12.08
CA LEU A 51 15.21 13.49 13.20
C LEU A 51 16.68 13.32 13.62
N THR A 52 17.60 13.28 12.66
CA THR A 52 19.04 13.17 12.94
C THR A 52 19.56 14.40 13.66
N LEU A 53 19.25 15.60 13.15
CA LEU A 53 19.64 16.87 13.79
C LEU A 53 19.03 17.01 15.18
N LEU A 54 17.79 16.57 15.38
CA LEU A 54 17.13 16.57 16.69
C LEU A 54 17.91 15.74 17.72
N SER A 55 18.41 14.57 17.33
CA SER A 55 19.22 13.72 18.20
C SER A 55 20.59 14.35 18.54
N GLN A 56 21.21 15.03 17.58
CA GLN A 56 22.54 15.64 17.76
C GLN A 56 22.51 16.93 18.59
N ILE A 57 21.52 17.80 18.36
CA ILE A 57 21.38 19.08 19.06
C ILE A 57 20.72 18.89 20.45
N ASN A 58 20.11 17.71 20.70
CA ASN A 58 19.37 17.38 21.93
C ASN A 58 18.30 18.44 22.29
N ALA A 59 17.64 18.97 21.25
CA ALA A 59 16.66 20.04 21.38
C ALA A 59 15.29 19.49 21.82
N LYS A 60 15.14 19.21 23.12
CA LYS A 60 13.89 18.69 23.68
C LYS A 60 12.66 19.55 23.35
N VAL A 61 12.80 20.88 23.24
CA VAL A 61 11.68 21.79 22.95
C VAL A 61 11.15 21.64 21.52
N SER A 62 12.01 21.31 20.54
CA SER A 62 11.61 21.16 19.14
C SER A 62 11.11 19.74 18.81
N LYS A 63 11.26 18.79 19.73
CA LYS A 63 10.99 17.37 19.50
C LYS A 63 9.52 17.11 19.19
N THR A 64 8.60 17.57 20.03
CA THR A 64 7.16 17.36 19.85
C THR A 64 6.68 17.79 18.46
N ARG A 65 7.02 19.02 18.04
CA ARG A 65 6.59 19.55 16.73
C ARG A 65 7.15 18.76 15.57
N THR A 66 8.44 18.44 15.66
CA THR A 66 9.15 17.66 14.64
C THR A 66 8.55 16.27 14.51
N PHE A 67 8.26 15.61 15.64
CA PHE A 67 7.65 14.29 15.63
C PHE A 67 6.25 14.33 15.01
N CYS A 68 5.40 15.27 15.40
CA CYS A 68 4.07 15.42 14.81
C CYS A 68 4.15 15.54 13.28
N VAL A 69 5.02 16.41 12.74
CA VAL A 69 5.16 16.60 11.29
C VAL A 69 5.78 15.39 10.60
N VAL A 70 6.91 14.87 11.08
CA VAL A 70 7.63 13.80 10.41
C VAL A 70 6.82 12.50 10.40
N PHE A 71 6.25 12.10 11.53
CA PHE A 71 5.53 10.84 11.63
C PHE A 71 4.15 10.90 10.98
N ASN A 72 3.47 12.05 10.99
CA ASN A 72 2.17 12.19 10.34
C ASN A 72 2.27 12.44 8.84
N ASN A 73 3.16 13.32 8.38
CA ASN A 73 3.14 13.83 7.01
C ASN A 73 4.21 13.21 6.09
N ILE A 74 5.19 12.51 6.64
CA ILE A 74 6.37 12.04 5.87
C ILE A 74 6.54 10.52 5.97
N LYS A 75 6.65 9.98 7.19
CA LYS A 75 7.04 8.58 7.43
C LYS A 75 6.10 7.56 6.80
N HIS A 76 4.78 7.79 6.86
CA HIS A 76 3.79 6.86 6.32
C HIS A 76 3.90 6.65 4.80
N TRP A 77 4.60 7.52 4.06
CA TRP A 77 4.84 7.32 2.63
C TRP A 77 5.87 6.23 2.32
N LYS A 78 6.64 5.77 3.32
CA LYS A 78 7.67 4.73 3.15
C LYS A 78 7.71 3.67 4.26
N GLU A 79 7.04 3.88 5.38
CA GLU A 79 7.07 3.00 6.56
C GLU A 79 5.66 2.57 6.99
N PRO A 80 5.50 1.38 7.62
CA PRO A 80 4.20 0.94 8.11
C PRO A 80 3.61 1.93 9.10
N VAL A 81 2.35 2.36 8.91
CA VAL A 81 1.71 3.35 9.78
C VAL A 81 1.69 2.90 11.24
N LYS A 82 1.49 1.60 11.50
CA LYS A 82 1.47 1.02 12.85
C LYS A 82 2.74 1.29 13.65
N ASP A 83 3.88 1.40 12.98
CA ASP A 83 5.20 1.64 13.61
C ASP A 83 5.40 3.12 13.96
N THR A 84 4.60 4.02 13.40
CA THR A 84 4.65 5.47 13.69
C THR A 84 3.88 5.86 14.95
N LEU A 85 2.97 5.00 15.44
CA LEU A 85 2.05 5.33 16.53
C LEU A 85 2.76 5.63 17.86
N SER A 86 3.82 4.89 18.19
CA SER A 86 4.58 5.08 19.44
C SER A 86 5.23 6.47 19.50
N ALA A 87 5.63 7.02 18.36
CA ALA A 87 6.25 8.33 18.28
C ALA A 87 5.27 9.45 18.69
N PHE A 88 3.97 9.31 18.41
CA PHE A 88 2.97 10.27 18.87
C PHE A 88 2.78 10.21 20.39
N LEU A 89 2.85 9.03 21.02
CA LEU A 89 2.80 8.90 22.47
C LEU A 89 4.01 9.56 23.13
N GLU A 90 5.19 9.36 22.55
CA GLU A 90 6.43 9.99 23.01
C GLU A 90 6.39 11.52 22.83
N ALA A 91 5.89 12.00 21.70
CA ALA A 91 5.69 13.43 21.46
C ALA A 91 4.69 14.03 22.46
N TYR A 92 3.58 13.34 22.74
CA TYR A 92 2.61 13.78 23.73
C TYR A 92 3.24 13.97 25.12
N GLN A 93 3.96 12.96 25.61
CA GLN A 93 4.66 13.04 26.90
C GLN A 93 5.69 14.18 26.90
N ASN A 94 6.51 14.27 25.86
CA ASN A 94 7.52 15.31 25.74
C ASN A 94 6.91 16.73 25.72
N GLY A 95 5.81 16.94 24.98
CA GLY A 95 5.14 18.24 24.92
C GLY A 95 4.53 18.66 26.27
N LEU A 96 4.04 17.71 27.07
CA LEU A 96 3.60 18.00 28.44
C LEU A 96 4.77 18.40 29.34
N GLU A 97 5.93 17.73 29.22
CA GLU A 97 7.13 18.04 30.01
C GLU A 97 7.76 19.40 29.63
N THR A 98 7.77 19.75 28.34
CA THR A 98 8.39 20.99 27.84
C THR A 98 7.44 22.18 27.82
N GLY A 99 6.14 21.96 28.04
CA GLY A 99 5.11 23.00 28.01
C GLY A 99 4.61 23.36 26.60
N ASP A 100 4.95 22.58 25.57
CA ASP A 100 4.41 22.75 24.21
C ASP A 100 3.03 22.08 24.08
N LEU A 101 2.07 22.62 24.85
CA LEU A 101 0.75 22.01 25.07
C LEU A 101 -0.08 21.89 23.79
N GLU A 102 0.10 22.82 22.84
CA GLU A 102 -0.58 22.80 21.55
C GLU A 102 -0.18 21.55 20.74
N TYR A 103 1.12 21.34 20.55
CA TYR A 103 1.63 20.18 19.82
C TYR A 103 1.53 18.87 20.59
N ALA A 104 1.52 18.91 21.92
CA ALA A 104 1.09 17.76 22.72
C ALA A 104 -0.35 17.38 22.34
N GLY A 105 -1.25 18.36 22.26
CA GLY A 105 -2.63 18.11 21.83
C GLY A 105 -2.75 17.53 20.43
N TYR A 106 -1.97 18.03 19.47
CA TYR A 106 -1.90 17.42 18.14
C TYR A 106 -1.31 16.00 18.17
N ALA A 107 -0.32 15.70 19.01
CA ALA A 107 0.23 14.35 19.11
C ALA A 107 -0.83 13.34 19.61
N ALA A 108 -1.59 13.70 20.66
CA ALA A 108 -2.68 12.87 21.18
C ALA A 108 -3.77 12.62 20.12
N LEU A 109 -4.15 13.68 19.41
CA LEU A 109 -5.08 13.65 18.28
C LEU A 109 -4.61 12.67 17.19
N LEU A 110 -3.37 12.82 16.73
CA LEU A 110 -2.80 12.07 15.62
C LEU A 110 -2.69 10.57 15.93
N TYR A 111 -2.35 10.21 17.17
CA TYR A 111 -2.39 8.83 17.63
C TYR A 111 -3.80 8.24 17.45
N GLY A 112 -4.84 8.96 17.90
CA GLY A 112 -6.22 8.53 17.81
C GLY A 112 -6.66 8.35 16.35
N HIS A 113 -6.41 9.38 15.52
CA HIS A 113 -6.79 9.39 14.11
C HIS A 113 -6.17 8.24 13.33
N GLN A 114 -4.84 8.06 13.44
CA GLN A 114 -4.18 7.01 12.69
C GLN A 114 -4.56 5.62 13.20
N SER A 115 -4.73 5.44 14.51
CA SER A 115 -5.23 4.17 15.07
C SER A 115 -6.62 3.80 14.53
N TYR A 116 -7.50 4.79 14.35
CA TYR A 116 -8.82 4.60 13.74
C TYR A 116 -8.70 4.18 12.27
N LEU A 117 -7.88 4.90 11.49
CA LEU A 117 -7.73 4.65 10.04
C LEU A 117 -7.14 3.28 9.72
N ILE A 118 -6.22 2.77 10.56
CA ILE A 118 -5.62 1.43 10.39
C ILE A 118 -6.40 0.30 11.07
N GLY A 119 -7.57 0.58 11.64
CA GLY A 119 -8.46 -0.45 12.18
C GLY A 119 -8.06 -1.03 13.54
N LYS A 120 -7.45 -0.25 14.44
CA LYS A 120 -7.29 -0.69 15.85
C LYS A 120 -8.65 -0.87 16.53
N GLU A 121 -8.71 -1.78 17.50
CA GLU A 121 -9.94 -2.13 18.22
C GLU A 121 -10.59 -0.90 18.85
N LEU A 122 -11.88 -0.71 18.55
CA LEU A 122 -12.62 0.52 18.78
C LEU A 122 -12.89 0.78 20.27
N THR A 123 -13.11 -0.25 21.10
CA THR A 123 -13.42 -0.09 22.53
C THR A 123 -12.23 0.43 23.33
N GLU A 124 -11.02 -0.05 23.03
CA GLU A 124 -9.79 0.49 23.62
C GLU A 124 -9.48 1.88 23.08
N LEU A 125 -9.68 2.08 21.78
CA LEU A 125 -9.42 3.37 21.13
C LEU A 125 -10.34 4.47 21.65
N GLU A 126 -11.63 4.21 21.84
CA GLU A 126 -12.60 5.15 22.38
C GLU A 126 -12.18 5.63 23.78
N ARG A 127 -11.78 4.70 24.66
CA ARG A 127 -11.32 5.02 26.02
C ARG A 127 -10.09 5.95 26.00
N LYS A 128 -9.15 5.70 25.08
CA LYS A 128 -7.97 6.56 24.90
C LYS A 128 -8.37 7.94 24.37
N MET A 129 -9.22 8.00 23.34
CA MET A 129 -9.71 9.25 22.77
C MET A 129 -10.49 10.09 23.79
N ASP A 130 -11.33 9.47 24.63
CA ASP A 130 -12.04 10.17 25.71
C ASP A 130 -11.07 10.76 26.74
N SER A 131 -10.09 9.97 27.19
CA SER A 131 -9.03 10.45 28.09
C SER A 131 -8.29 11.64 27.50
N TYR A 132 -8.01 11.64 26.19
CA TYR A 132 -7.38 12.78 25.52
C TYR A 132 -8.32 13.98 25.44
N SER A 133 -9.59 13.83 25.06
CA SER A 133 -10.56 14.94 25.06
C SER A 133 -10.69 15.61 26.43
N GLN A 134 -10.75 14.82 27.50
CA GLN A 134 -10.78 15.34 28.87
C GLN A 134 -9.51 16.11 29.21
N SER A 135 -8.34 15.55 28.89
CA SER A 135 -7.04 16.19 29.12
C SER A 135 -6.91 17.50 28.33
N LEU A 136 -7.33 17.52 27.07
CA LEU A 136 -7.25 18.70 26.20
C LEU A 136 -8.19 19.81 26.67
N SER A 137 -9.36 19.45 27.18
CA SER A 137 -10.27 20.41 27.81
C SER A 137 -9.64 21.06 29.06
N GLN A 138 -8.98 20.27 29.91
CA GLN A 138 -8.27 20.80 31.08
C GLN A 138 -7.12 21.75 30.69
N LEU A 139 -6.41 21.44 29.60
CA LEU A 139 -5.33 22.25 29.04
C LEU A 139 -5.82 23.43 28.17
N LYS A 140 -7.14 23.60 28.03
CA LYS A 140 -7.81 24.63 27.19
C LYS A 140 -7.36 24.59 25.72
N GLN A 141 -7.02 23.41 25.20
CA GLN A 141 -6.65 23.19 23.81
C GLN A 141 -7.90 22.78 23.00
N GLU A 142 -8.78 23.75 22.73
CA GLU A 142 -10.08 23.50 22.11
C GLU A 142 -9.98 23.01 20.66
N THR A 143 -9.00 23.48 19.88
CA THR A 143 -8.87 23.08 18.46
C THR A 143 -8.49 21.60 18.30
N PRO A 144 -7.39 21.09 18.89
CA PRO A 144 -7.10 19.65 18.87
C PRO A 144 -8.21 18.82 19.50
N LYS A 145 -8.88 19.32 20.55
CA LYS A 145 -10.03 18.64 21.16
C LYS A 145 -11.17 18.45 20.15
N ASN A 146 -11.58 19.51 19.47
CA ASN A 146 -12.67 19.46 18.49
C ASN A 146 -12.34 18.49 17.34
N HIS A 147 -11.08 18.48 16.88
CA HIS A 147 -10.64 17.51 15.88
C HIS A 147 -10.70 16.07 16.40
N ASN A 148 -10.36 15.85 17.67
CA ASN A 148 -10.40 14.51 18.28
C ASN A 148 -11.84 14.02 18.41
N ASP A 149 -12.74 14.91 18.84
CA ASP A 149 -14.14 14.60 19.09
C ASP A 149 -14.89 14.19 17.81
N ILE A 150 -14.51 14.70 16.63
CA ILE A 150 -15.07 14.25 15.34
C ILE A 150 -14.78 12.76 15.10
N PHE A 151 -13.52 12.34 15.28
CA PHE A 151 -13.13 10.94 15.09
C PHE A 151 -13.66 10.06 16.21
N ARG A 152 -13.62 10.52 17.46
CA ARG A 152 -14.23 9.82 18.58
C ARG A 152 -15.72 9.58 18.36
N GLN A 153 -16.46 10.58 17.85
CA GLN A 153 -17.86 10.40 17.51
C GLN A 153 -18.04 9.32 16.44
N SER A 154 -17.16 9.28 15.45
CA SER A 154 -17.18 8.24 14.40
C SER A 154 -16.93 6.83 14.97
N VAL A 155 -16.05 6.71 15.96
CA VAL A 155 -15.84 5.48 16.74
C VAL A 155 -17.12 5.09 17.50
N LEU A 156 -17.75 6.03 18.20
CA LEU A 156 -19.01 5.81 18.93
C LEU A 156 -20.16 5.37 17.99
N ASN A 157 -20.20 5.93 16.78
CA ASN A 157 -21.15 5.55 15.75
C ASN A 157 -21.00 4.07 15.37
N LEU A 158 -19.76 3.62 15.14
CA LEU A 158 -19.46 2.22 14.81
C LEU A 158 -19.68 1.26 15.98
N MET A 159 -19.50 1.72 17.22
CA MET A 159 -19.79 0.94 18.43
C MET A 159 -21.30 0.79 18.73
N GLY A 160 -22.18 1.42 17.95
CA GLY A 160 -23.63 1.31 18.10
C GLY A 160 -24.21 2.14 19.25
N GLN A 161 -23.56 3.26 19.60
CA GLN A 161 -24.02 4.17 20.66
C GLN A 161 -24.90 5.33 20.14
N VAL A 162 -25.31 5.29 18.88
CA VAL A 162 -26.14 6.30 18.22
C VAL A 162 -27.27 5.64 17.44
N GLU A 163 -28.34 6.39 17.17
CA GLU A 163 -29.50 5.89 16.41
C GLU A 163 -29.20 5.74 14.91
N ASN A 164 -28.54 6.73 14.30
CA ASN A 164 -28.14 6.71 12.89
C ASN A 164 -26.62 6.72 12.77
N PRO A 165 -25.99 5.60 12.39
CA PRO A 165 -24.53 5.52 12.24
C PRO A 165 -23.93 6.45 11.19
N CYS A 166 -24.70 6.93 10.21
CA CYS A 166 -24.24 7.83 9.14
C CYS A 166 -24.17 9.32 9.56
N LEU A 167 -24.76 9.68 10.70
CA LEU A 167 -24.79 11.06 11.20
C LEU A 167 -23.86 11.21 12.40
N LEU A 168 -22.94 12.18 12.37
CA LEU A 168 -22.03 12.47 13.48
C LEU A 168 -22.75 13.29 14.57
N ASN A 169 -23.78 12.69 15.16
CA ASN A 169 -24.61 13.30 16.20
C ASN A 169 -24.62 12.40 17.43
N GLY A 170 -23.83 12.75 18.45
CA GLY A 170 -23.78 12.03 19.71
C GLY A 170 -23.10 12.80 20.83
N ALA A 171 -22.59 12.07 21.82
CA ALA A 171 -22.05 12.64 23.05
C ALA A 171 -20.74 13.42 22.85
N ALA A 172 -19.93 13.06 21.85
CA ALA A 172 -18.64 13.70 21.59
C ALA A 172 -18.77 14.87 20.59
N TYR A 173 -19.60 14.72 19.55
CA TYR A 173 -19.74 15.72 18.49
C TYR A 173 -21.18 15.78 17.97
N ASN A 174 -21.61 16.99 17.59
CA ASN A 174 -22.92 17.23 16.98
C ASN A 174 -22.74 18.02 15.67
N GLU A 175 -22.84 17.32 14.54
CA GLU A 175 -22.66 17.93 13.23
C GLU A 175 -23.72 18.97 12.87
N THR A 176 -24.93 18.84 13.41
CA THR A 176 -26.06 19.76 13.11
C THR A 176 -25.76 21.18 13.57
N THR A 177 -24.98 21.34 14.64
CA THR A 177 -24.58 22.64 15.19
C THR A 177 -23.16 23.02 14.80
N MET A 178 -22.22 22.07 14.89
CA MET A 178 -20.79 22.37 14.75
C MET A 178 -20.34 22.52 13.30
N LEU A 179 -20.87 21.71 12.37
CA LEU A 179 -20.42 21.76 10.98
C LEU A 179 -20.82 23.07 10.28
N PRO A 180 -22.07 23.59 10.40
CA PRO A 180 -22.41 24.91 9.88
C PRO A 180 -21.57 26.03 10.50
N LEU A 181 -21.25 25.93 11.80
CA LEU A 181 -20.40 26.89 12.50
C LEU A 181 -18.99 26.92 11.88
N LEU A 182 -18.36 25.75 11.71
CA LEU A 182 -17.04 25.61 11.09
C LEU A 182 -17.02 26.18 9.66
N ILE A 183 -18.04 25.87 8.86
CA ILE A 183 -18.17 26.37 7.48
C ILE A 183 -18.33 27.90 7.48
N SER A 184 -19.14 28.46 8.37
CA SER A 184 -19.38 29.91 8.45
C SER A 184 -18.15 30.70 8.87
N GLN A 185 -17.29 30.12 9.73
CA GLN A 185 -16.04 30.73 10.16
C GLN A 185 -14.94 30.59 9.10
N GLY A 186 -14.92 29.48 8.37
CA GLY A 186 -14.04 29.23 7.22
C GLY A 186 -12.54 29.08 7.53
N SER A 187 -12.12 29.25 8.79
CA SER A 187 -10.71 29.26 9.18
C SER A 187 -10.10 27.87 9.36
N ASP A 188 -10.89 26.86 9.72
CA ASP A 188 -10.42 25.50 10.02
C ASP A 188 -10.87 24.50 8.95
N ARG A 189 -10.20 24.52 7.80
CA ARG A 189 -10.49 23.64 6.67
C ARG A 189 -10.25 22.16 6.99
N ALA A 190 -9.29 21.87 7.87
CA ALA A 190 -8.98 20.51 8.30
C ALA A 190 -10.15 19.89 9.06
N ALA A 191 -10.75 20.61 10.03
CA ALA A 191 -11.92 20.12 10.76
C ALA A 191 -13.12 19.82 9.84
N ILE A 192 -13.36 20.67 8.83
CA ILE A 192 -14.44 20.47 7.86
C ILE A 192 -14.18 19.20 7.05
N HIS A 193 -12.95 19.01 6.55
CA HIS A 193 -12.56 17.78 5.86
C HIS A 193 -12.71 16.54 6.76
N TYR A 194 -12.29 16.61 8.02
CA TYR A 194 -12.44 15.51 9.00
C TYR A 194 -13.90 15.10 9.19
N ALA A 195 -14.83 16.05 9.27
CA ALA A 195 -16.25 15.74 9.38
C ALA A 195 -16.75 15.01 8.13
N TYR A 196 -16.49 15.55 6.92
CA TYR A 196 -16.98 14.97 5.68
C TYR A 196 -16.34 13.63 5.33
N ILE A 197 -15.04 13.43 5.60
CA ILE A 197 -14.38 12.14 5.33
C ILE A 197 -14.90 11.03 6.26
N ASN A 198 -15.16 11.33 7.54
CA ASN A 198 -15.76 10.35 8.44
C ASN A 198 -17.20 10.02 8.04
N LYS A 199 -17.99 11.01 7.64
CA LYS A 199 -19.33 10.77 7.07
C LYS A 199 -19.26 9.94 5.79
N LEU A 200 -18.32 10.22 4.89
CA LEU A 200 -18.07 9.44 3.67
C LEU A 200 -17.82 7.96 4.02
N ILE A 201 -16.91 7.67 4.96
CA ILE A 201 -16.59 6.31 5.41
C ILE A 201 -17.83 5.64 6.01
N LEU A 202 -18.53 6.30 6.93
CA LEU A 202 -19.70 5.75 7.60
C LEU A 202 -20.84 5.47 6.60
N CYS A 203 -21.20 6.45 5.76
CA CYS A 203 -22.24 6.27 4.75
C CYS A 203 -21.90 5.12 3.79
N TYR A 204 -20.63 4.99 3.38
CA TYR A 204 -20.20 3.89 2.53
C TYR A 204 -20.35 2.52 3.22
N LEU A 205 -19.87 2.39 4.47
CA LEU A 205 -19.97 1.17 5.26
C LEU A 205 -21.42 0.74 5.47
N PHE A 206 -22.31 1.70 5.73
CA PHE A 206 -23.74 1.44 5.88
C PHE A 206 -24.51 1.48 4.55
N GLN A 207 -23.82 1.50 3.41
CA GLN A 207 -24.38 1.44 2.05
C GLN A 207 -25.42 2.52 1.74
N ASP A 208 -25.27 3.70 2.33
CA ASP A 208 -26.05 4.91 2.01
C ASP A 208 -25.38 5.67 0.86
N TYR A 209 -25.49 5.13 -0.35
CA TYR A 209 -24.69 5.57 -1.50
C TYR A 209 -24.96 6.99 -2.02
N PRO A 210 -26.20 7.52 -2.03
CA PRO A 210 -26.43 8.90 -2.46
C PRO A 210 -25.69 9.88 -1.54
N GLU A 211 -25.87 9.74 -0.23
CA GLU A 211 -25.20 10.53 0.80
C GLU A 211 -23.68 10.32 0.76
N THR A 212 -23.21 9.11 0.48
CA THR A 212 -21.78 8.83 0.27
C THR A 212 -21.20 9.70 -0.85
N ALA A 213 -21.85 9.77 -2.01
CA ALA A 213 -21.38 10.55 -3.14
C ALA A 213 -21.36 12.07 -2.84
N GLU A 214 -22.36 12.58 -2.13
CA GLU A 214 -22.38 13.98 -1.68
C GLU A 214 -21.24 14.29 -0.71
N ASN A 215 -21.02 13.43 0.30
CA ASN A 215 -19.93 13.60 1.26
C ASN A 215 -18.56 13.50 0.58
N ALA A 216 -18.39 12.71 -0.49
CA ALA A 216 -17.16 12.66 -1.26
C ALA A 216 -16.84 14.00 -1.94
N ILE A 217 -17.85 14.64 -2.56
CA ILE A 217 -17.69 15.96 -3.19
C ILE A 217 -17.31 17.00 -2.13
N MET A 218 -18.01 17.00 -0.99
CA MET A 218 -17.74 17.95 0.08
C MET A 218 -16.37 17.71 0.71
N ALA A 219 -15.95 16.47 0.94
CA ALA A 219 -14.62 16.17 1.45
C ALA A 219 -13.51 16.63 0.48
N GLU A 220 -13.69 16.44 -0.83
CA GLU A 220 -12.73 16.89 -1.85
C GLU A 220 -12.51 18.41 -1.80
N GLN A 221 -13.58 19.19 -1.60
CA GLN A 221 -13.51 20.65 -1.56
C GLN A 221 -12.59 21.19 -0.45
N TYR A 222 -12.35 20.42 0.62
CA TYR A 222 -11.55 20.82 1.77
C TYR A 222 -10.28 19.98 1.97
N ILE A 223 -9.91 19.15 0.98
CA ILE A 223 -8.74 18.26 1.07
C ILE A 223 -7.40 19.02 1.20
N ASP A 224 -7.36 20.26 0.72
CA ASP A 224 -6.22 21.18 0.86
C ASP A 224 -5.93 21.57 2.32
N GLY A 225 -6.85 21.28 3.25
CA GLY A 225 -6.65 21.44 4.69
C GLY A 225 -5.79 20.34 5.33
N VAL A 226 -5.56 19.21 4.65
CA VAL A 226 -4.86 18.03 5.19
C VAL A 226 -3.70 17.53 4.31
N PRO A 227 -2.88 18.41 3.71
CA PRO A 227 -1.91 18.03 2.70
C PRO A 227 -0.85 17.06 3.25
N GLY A 228 -0.55 16.04 2.45
CA GLY A 228 0.47 15.06 2.78
C GLY A 228 0.16 14.19 3.99
N THR A 229 -1.09 14.12 4.46
CA THR A 229 -1.49 13.21 5.55
C THR A 229 -2.04 11.89 5.01
N LEU A 230 -2.14 10.87 5.86
CA LEU A 230 -2.75 9.57 5.52
C LEU A 230 -4.22 9.69 5.05
N LEU A 231 -4.91 10.79 5.40
CA LEU A 231 -6.30 11.03 4.97
C LEU A 231 -6.41 11.26 3.46
N VAL A 232 -5.37 11.74 2.79
CA VAL A 232 -5.41 11.98 1.34
C VAL A 232 -5.54 10.66 0.55
N PRO A 233 -4.69 9.63 0.79
CA PRO A 233 -4.92 8.29 0.22
C PRO A 233 -6.27 7.67 0.61
N VAL A 234 -6.68 7.81 1.88
CA VAL A 234 -7.96 7.26 2.36
C VAL A 234 -9.15 7.92 1.64
N PHE A 235 -9.10 9.23 1.42
CA PHE A 235 -10.13 9.95 0.67
C PHE A 235 -10.25 9.41 -0.76
N HIS A 236 -9.15 9.31 -1.50
CA HIS A 236 -9.17 8.84 -2.89
C HIS A 236 -9.62 7.37 -3.01
N PHE A 237 -9.30 6.55 -2.00
CA PHE A 237 -9.81 5.20 -1.88
C PHE A 237 -11.35 5.18 -1.74
N TYR A 238 -11.91 5.88 -0.76
CA TYR A 238 -13.37 5.91 -0.55
C TYR A 238 -14.14 6.68 -1.64
N ASP A 239 -13.58 7.74 -2.22
CA ASP A 239 -14.18 8.46 -3.37
C ASP A 239 -14.33 7.53 -4.57
N SER A 240 -13.32 6.70 -4.85
CA SER A 240 -13.38 5.71 -5.93
C SER A 240 -14.47 4.67 -5.66
N LEU A 241 -14.49 4.12 -4.45
CA LEU A 241 -15.51 3.16 -4.03
C LEU A 241 -16.93 3.73 -4.08
N ALA A 242 -17.11 5.00 -3.67
CA ALA A 242 -18.40 5.70 -3.73
C ALA A 242 -18.92 5.82 -5.17
N ARG A 243 -18.05 6.21 -6.12
CA ARG A 243 -18.38 6.32 -7.54
C ARG A 243 -18.74 4.98 -8.17
N LEU A 244 -17.99 3.93 -7.82
CA LEU A 244 -18.26 2.57 -8.30
C LEU A 244 -19.56 2.00 -7.74
N ALA A 245 -19.93 2.36 -6.51
CA ALA A 245 -21.16 1.89 -5.89
C ALA A 245 -22.43 2.40 -6.60
N VAL A 246 -22.43 3.66 -7.08
CA VAL A 246 -23.56 4.26 -7.79
C VAL A 246 -23.57 3.98 -9.31
N TYR A 247 -22.51 3.36 -9.85
CA TYR A 247 -22.29 3.19 -11.29
C TYR A 247 -23.51 2.63 -12.05
N HIS A 248 -24.17 1.60 -11.51
CA HIS A 248 -25.31 0.97 -12.18
C HIS A 248 -26.61 1.77 -12.08
N SER A 249 -26.74 2.64 -11.07
CA SER A 249 -27.90 3.55 -10.90
C SER A 249 -27.73 4.88 -11.64
N THR A 250 -26.51 5.23 -12.04
CA THR A 250 -26.19 6.43 -12.80
C THR A 250 -26.55 6.27 -14.29
N LYS A 251 -26.92 7.38 -14.93
CA LYS A 251 -27.25 7.41 -16.36
C LYS A 251 -26.00 7.15 -17.23
N ASP A 252 -26.21 6.59 -18.42
CA ASP A 252 -25.10 6.15 -19.29
C ASP A 252 -24.16 7.28 -19.73
N ASP A 253 -24.67 8.52 -19.86
CA ASP A 253 -23.90 9.71 -20.19
C ASP A 253 -22.92 10.15 -19.09
N GLU A 254 -23.24 9.86 -17.82
CA GLU A 254 -22.42 10.23 -16.66
C GLU A 254 -21.46 9.10 -16.22
N LYS A 255 -21.70 7.84 -16.64
CA LYS A 255 -20.86 6.68 -16.29
C LYS A 255 -19.39 6.82 -16.68
N SER A 256 -19.12 7.39 -17.86
CA SER A 256 -17.75 7.60 -18.33
C SER A 256 -16.96 8.54 -17.42
N SER A 257 -17.60 9.62 -16.95
CA SER A 257 -16.99 10.58 -16.04
C SER A 257 -16.66 9.96 -14.68
N LEU A 258 -17.52 9.06 -14.17
CA LEU A 258 -17.24 8.31 -12.95
C LEU A 258 -15.98 7.44 -13.10
N LEU A 259 -15.87 6.70 -14.22
CA LEU A 259 -14.71 5.85 -14.48
C LEU A 259 -13.41 6.65 -14.72
N GLU A 260 -13.48 7.79 -15.38
CA GLU A 260 -12.32 8.70 -15.54
C GLU A 260 -11.80 9.19 -14.19
N LYS A 261 -12.71 9.55 -13.28
CA LYS A 261 -12.34 9.99 -11.93
C LYS A 261 -11.76 8.84 -11.09
N VAL A 262 -12.33 7.64 -11.19
CA VAL A 262 -11.77 6.42 -10.57
C VAL A 262 -10.37 6.13 -11.12
N ALA A 263 -10.17 6.23 -12.44
CA ALA A 263 -8.87 6.02 -13.07
C ALA A 263 -7.83 7.05 -12.59
N ALA A 264 -8.21 8.33 -12.46
CA ALA A 264 -7.33 9.36 -11.92
C ALA A 264 -6.95 9.09 -10.45
N ASN A 265 -7.88 8.60 -9.63
CA ASN A 265 -7.59 8.21 -8.26
C ASN A 265 -6.68 6.97 -8.20
N GLN A 266 -6.90 5.98 -9.07
CA GLN A 266 -6.08 4.78 -9.16
C GLN A 266 -4.64 5.08 -9.57
N GLU A 267 -4.40 6.02 -10.49
CA GLU A 267 -3.04 6.46 -10.83
C GLU A 267 -2.32 7.09 -9.62
N ARG A 268 -3.04 7.82 -8.75
CA ARG A 268 -2.47 8.35 -7.50
C ARG A 268 -2.18 7.24 -6.50
N LEU A 269 -3.16 6.37 -6.24
CA LEU A 269 -3.01 5.23 -5.33
C LEU A 269 -1.88 4.29 -5.76
N LYS A 270 -1.72 4.05 -7.07
CA LYS A 270 -0.63 3.24 -7.62
C LYS A 270 0.74 3.84 -7.33
N LYS A 271 0.90 5.15 -7.51
CA LYS A 271 2.14 5.87 -7.16
C LYS A 271 2.46 5.71 -5.67
N TRP A 272 1.48 5.88 -4.80
CA TRP A 272 1.69 5.73 -3.36
C TRP A 272 1.94 4.27 -2.93
N ALA A 273 1.25 3.31 -3.54
CA ALA A 273 1.48 1.88 -3.32
C ALA A 273 2.88 1.43 -3.77
N HIS A 274 3.49 2.12 -4.75
CA HIS A 274 4.88 1.88 -5.11
C HIS A 274 5.86 2.27 -3.98
N HIS A 275 5.63 3.39 -3.29
CA HIS A 275 6.49 3.84 -2.20
C HIS A 275 6.21 3.13 -0.86
N ALA A 276 4.94 2.87 -0.55
CA ALA A 276 4.50 2.20 0.67
C ALA A 276 3.40 1.15 0.39
N PRO A 277 3.77 -0.02 -0.17
CA PRO A 277 2.81 -1.08 -0.50
C PRO A 277 2.05 -1.58 0.73
N MET A 278 2.73 -1.66 1.88
CA MET A 278 2.14 -2.07 3.17
C MET A 278 0.95 -1.21 3.61
N ASN A 279 0.90 0.07 3.20
CA ASN A 279 -0.15 1.02 3.60
C ASN A 279 -1.24 1.21 2.53
N HIS A 280 -0.90 1.01 1.24
CA HIS A 280 -1.72 1.48 0.13
C HIS A 280 -2.05 0.42 -0.93
N LEU A 281 -1.30 -0.68 -1.05
CA LEU A 281 -1.53 -1.66 -2.12
C LEU A 281 -2.89 -2.34 -2.02
N HIS A 282 -3.31 -2.73 -0.81
CA HIS A 282 -4.62 -3.35 -0.59
C HIS A 282 -5.80 -2.40 -0.93
N LYS A 283 -5.63 -1.08 -0.79
CA LYS A 283 -6.61 -0.06 -1.20
C LYS A 283 -6.73 0.02 -2.72
N PHE A 284 -5.58 0.05 -3.40
CA PHE A 284 -5.51 0.02 -4.86
C PHE A 284 -6.17 -1.25 -5.41
N ASP A 285 -5.83 -2.41 -4.83
CA ASP A 285 -6.36 -3.71 -5.27
C ASP A 285 -7.88 -3.80 -5.04
N LEU A 286 -8.40 -3.29 -3.91
CA LEU A 286 -9.84 -3.32 -3.65
C LEU A 286 -10.65 -2.43 -4.61
N VAL A 287 -10.10 -1.27 -5.00
CA VAL A 287 -10.73 -0.41 -6.00
C VAL A 287 -10.70 -1.06 -7.38
N GLU A 288 -9.60 -1.72 -7.77
CA GLU A 288 -9.57 -2.51 -9.02
C GLU A 288 -10.57 -3.66 -8.99
N ALA A 289 -10.73 -4.36 -7.86
CA ALA A 289 -11.72 -5.41 -7.72
C ALA A 289 -13.15 -4.90 -7.99
N GLU A 290 -13.52 -3.76 -7.39
CA GLU A 290 -14.81 -3.12 -7.61
C GLU A 290 -14.96 -2.56 -9.03
N ARG A 291 -13.87 -2.05 -9.63
CA ARG A 291 -13.86 -1.55 -11.01
C ARG A 291 -14.15 -2.69 -12.00
N HIS A 292 -13.42 -3.80 -11.88
CA HIS A 292 -13.66 -5.00 -12.68
C HIS A 292 -15.06 -5.57 -12.44
N ARG A 293 -15.54 -5.58 -11.19
CA ARG A 293 -16.91 -5.97 -10.87
C ARG A 293 -17.94 -5.16 -11.65
N VAL A 294 -17.85 -3.83 -11.67
CA VAL A 294 -18.86 -3.00 -12.35
C VAL A 294 -18.77 -3.08 -13.88
N LEU A 295 -17.61 -3.46 -14.41
CA LEU A 295 -17.41 -3.71 -15.84
C LEU A 295 -17.81 -5.14 -16.27
N GLY A 296 -18.10 -6.04 -15.32
CA GLY A 296 -18.48 -7.42 -15.58
C GLY A 296 -17.30 -8.38 -15.81
N GLU A 297 -16.10 -7.95 -15.45
CA GLU A 297 -14.83 -8.69 -15.59
C GLU A 297 -14.59 -9.56 -14.35
N ASN A 298 -15.36 -10.64 -14.25
CA ASN A 298 -15.45 -11.42 -13.02
C ASN A 298 -14.14 -12.11 -12.59
N VAL A 299 -13.30 -12.55 -13.54
CA VAL A 299 -12.07 -13.30 -13.22
C VAL A 299 -11.04 -12.37 -12.59
N GLU A 300 -10.86 -11.20 -13.18
CA GLU A 300 -9.99 -10.14 -12.71
C GLU A 300 -10.48 -9.61 -11.35
N ALA A 301 -11.79 -9.39 -11.20
CA ALA A 301 -12.37 -8.97 -9.92
C ALA A 301 -12.04 -9.94 -8.78
N MET A 302 -12.11 -11.26 -9.03
CA MET A 302 -11.77 -12.29 -8.04
C MET A 302 -10.32 -12.17 -7.56
N ASP A 303 -9.36 -12.09 -8.48
CA ASP A 303 -7.94 -11.99 -8.16
C ASP A 303 -7.65 -10.74 -7.31
N PHE A 304 -8.22 -9.60 -7.70
CA PHE A 304 -8.05 -8.35 -6.97
C PHE A 304 -8.71 -8.36 -5.58
N TYR A 305 -9.87 -9.01 -5.39
CA TYR A 305 -10.45 -9.17 -4.05
C TYR A 305 -9.55 -10.01 -3.14
N ASP A 306 -9.04 -11.15 -3.63
CA ASP A 306 -8.19 -12.03 -2.84
C ASP A 306 -6.88 -11.32 -2.45
N ARG A 307 -6.29 -10.56 -3.38
CA ARG A 307 -5.11 -9.72 -3.11
C ARG A 307 -5.39 -8.61 -2.09
N ALA A 308 -6.51 -7.91 -2.22
CA ALA A 308 -6.89 -6.87 -1.27
C ALA A 308 -7.09 -7.42 0.15
N ILE A 309 -7.78 -8.56 0.29
CA ILE A 309 -8.00 -9.23 1.58
C ILE A 309 -6.66 -9.70 2.17
N ALA A 310 -5.83 -10.36 1.38
CA ALA A 310 -4.53 -10.84 1.84
C ALA A 310 -3.62 -9.69 2.28
N GLY A 311 -3.52 -8.64 1.46
CA GLY A 311 -2.71 -7.46 1.76
C GLY A 311 -3.19 -6.69 2.99
N ALA A 312 -4.51 -6.51 3.17
CA ALA A 312 -5.06 -5.86 4.36
C ALA A 312 -4.79 -6.70 5.63
N LYS A 313 -4.94 -8.02 5.54
CA LYS A 313 -4.69 -8.95 6.64
C LYS A 313 -3.22 -9.00 7.05
N GLU A 314 -2.31 -9.12 6.08
CA GLU A 314 -0.86 -9.15 6.30
C GLU A 314 -0.38 -7.88 7.02
N ASN A 315 -0.96 -6.73 6.67
CA ASN A 315 -0.59 -5.43 7.21
C ASN A 315 -1.45 -4.98 8.40
N GLU A 316 -2.34 -5.86 8.91
CA GLU A 316 -3.21 -5.64 10.08
C GLU A 316 -4.25 -4.50 9.94
N TYR A 317 -4.70 -4.19 8.72
CA TYR A 317 -5.79 -3.24 8.46
C TYR A 317 -7.15 -3.92 8.64
N LEU A 318 -7.54 -4.19 9.89
CA LEU A 318 -8.71 -5.01 10.22
C LEU A 318 -10.04 -4.46 9.66
N ASN A 319 -10.18 -3.14 9.64
CA ASN A 319 -11.33 -2.44 9.07
C ASN A 319 -11.45 -2.62 7.55
N GLU A 320 -10.31 -2.63 6.85
CA GLU A 320 -10.26 -2.79 5.40
C GLU A 320 -10.30 -4.26 4.97
N GLU A 321 -9.75 -5.18 5.79
CA GLU A 321 -9.98 -6.62 5.66
C GLU A 321 -11.48 -6.94 5.75
N ALA A 322 -12.17 -6.33 6.73
CA ALA A 322 -13.62 -6.49 6.88
C ALA A 322 -14.39 -5.98 5.64
N LEU A 323 -14.04 -4.78 5.16
CA LEU A 323 -14.67 -4.17 4.00
C LEU A 323 -14.43 -4.97 2.72
N ALA A 324 -13.19 -5.42 2.49
CA ALA A 324 -12.83 -6.21 1.32
C ALA A 324 -13.60 -7.55 1.30
N ASN A 325 -13.73 -8.22 2.44
CA ASN A 325 -14.54 -9.42 2.58
C ASN A 325 -16.04 -9.15 2.34
N GLU A 326 -16.60 -8.05 2.87
CA GLU A 326 -18.00 -7.68 2.62
C GLU A 326 -18.25 -7.42 1.12
N LEU A 327 -17.35 -6.70 0.46
CA LEU A 327 -17.46 -6.39 -0.97
C LEU A 327 -17.30 -7.65 -1.84
N ALA A 328 -16.34 -8.53 -1.53
CA ALA A 328 -16.20 -9.82 -2.19
C ALA A 328 -17.46 -10.69 -2.01
N ALA A 329 -18.04 -10.73 -0.80
CA ALA A 329 -19.30 -11.43 -0.56
C ALA A 329 -20.43 -10.89 -1.44
N ARG A 330 -20.57 -9.56 -1.53
CA ARG A 330 -21.58 -8.90 -2.39
C ARG A 330 -21.36 -9.19 -3.86
N PHE A 331 -20.12 -9.20 -4.34
CA PHE A 331 -19.77 -9.62 -5.69
C PHE A 331 -20.25 -11.04 -5.99
N TYR A 332 -19.93 -12.02 -5.14
CA TYR A 332 -20.36 -13.40 -5.32
C TYR A 332 -21.89 -13.56 -5.20
N LEU A 333 -22.58 -12.74 -4.39
CA LEU A 333 -24.05 -12.72 -4.36
C LEU A 333 -24.63 -12.20 -5.66
N GLY A 334 -24.10 -11.11 -6.20
CA GLY A 334 -24.50 -10.58 -7.51
C GLY A 334 -24.31 -11.60 -8.64
N TRP A 335 -23.31 -12.47 -8.52
CA TRP A 335 -23.06 -13.57 -9.45
C TRP A 335 -23.85 -14.87 -9.15
N GLY A 336 -24.67 -14.90 -8.08
CA GLY A 336 -25.47 -16.06 -7.70
C GLY A 336 -24.69 -17.20 -7.02
N LYS A 337 -23.48 -16.95 -6.52
CA LYS A 337 -22.61 -17.92 -5.84
C LYS A 337 -22.76 -17.85 -4.31
N GLN A 338 -23.97 -18.13 -3.81
CA GLN A 338 -24.33 -17.94 -2.39
C GLN A 338 -23.39 -18.64 -1.38
N LYS A 339 -22.94 -19.88 -1.67
CA LYS A 339 -22.03 -20.61 -0.76
C LYS A 339 -20.66 -19.93 -0.60
N ILE A 340 -20.14 -19.37 -1.70
CA ILE A 340 -18.86 -18.66 -1.68
C ILE A 340 -19.06 -17.33 -0.94
N ALA A 341 -20.12 -16.61 -1.28
CA ALA A 341 -20.46 -15.36 -0.61
C ALA A 341 -20.62 -15.50 0.91
N GLN A 342 -21.25 -16.58 1.38
CA GLN A 342 -21.39 -16.88 2.81
C GLN A 342 -20.04 -16.97 3.54
N THR A 343 -19.01 -17.50 2.87
CA THR A 343 -17.67 -17.63 3.46
C THR A 343 -17.07 -16.25 3.69
N TYR A 344 -16.99 -15.42 2.64
CA TYR A 344 -16.48 -14.05 2.75
C TYR A 344 -17.32 -13.20 3.72
N LEU A 345 -18.64 -13.37 3.73
CA LEU A 345 -19.51 -12.62 4.64
C LEU A 345 -19.29 -13.00 6.11
N THR A 346 -19.01 -14.27 6.39
CA THR A 346 -18.68 -14.76 7.73
C THR A 346 -17.33 -14.19 8.20
N GLU A 347 -16.34 -14.14 7.31
CA GLU A 347 -15.05 -13.50 7.60
C GLU A 347 -15.22 -11.99 7.83
N ALA A 348 -16.01 -11.29 7.02
CA ALA A 348 -16.35 -9.88 7.23
C ALA A 348 -16.99 -9.66 8.61
N TYR A 349 -17.95 -10.52 8.99
CA TYR A 349 -18.61 -10.49 10.31
C TYR A 349 -17.57 -10.61 11.45
N TYR A 350 -16.68 -11.59 11.38
CA TYR A 350 -15.63 -11.77 12.39
C TYR A 350 -14.63 -10.61 12.42
N CYS A 351 -14.30 -10.01 11.27
CA CYS A 351 -13.42 -8.84 11.23
C CYS A 351 -14.09 -7.62 11.88
N TYR A 352 -15.35 -7.30 11.53
CA TYR A 352 -16.10 -6.20 12.17
C TYR A 352 -16.31 -6.43 13.67
N ALA A 353 -16.58 -7.67 14.09
CA ALA A 353 -16.70 -8.03 15.51
C ALA A 353 -15.37 -7.85 16.26
N ARG A 354 -14.25 -8.32 15.70
CA ARG A 354 -12.90 -8.12 16.28
C ARG A 354 -12.49 -6.66 16.30
N TRP A 355 -12.94 -5.86 15.33
CA TRP A 355 -12.69 -4.43 15.30
C TRP A 355 -13.49 -3.70 16.38
N GLY A 356 -14.60 -4.26 16.85
CA GLY A 356 -15.52 -3.63 17.81
C GLY A 356 -16.61 -2.78 17.13
N ALA A 357 -16.78 -2.91 15.81
CA ALA A 357 -17.77 -2.18 15.01
C ALA A 357 -19.17 -2.80 15.14
N LYS A 358 -19.71 -2.83 16.36
CA LYS A 358 -21.00 -3.46 16.69
C LYS A 358 -22.15 -2.99 15.79
N ALA A 359 -22.26 -1.70 15.50
CA ALA A 359 -23.32 -1.18 14.63
C ALA A 359 -23.28 -1.84 13.24
N LYS A 360 -22.08 -2.15 12.75
CA LYS A 360 -21.90 -2.81 11.45
C LYS A 360 -22.17 -4.32 11.53
N VAL A 361 -21.84 -4.96 12.64
CA VAL A 361 -22.24 -6.35 12.91
C VAL A 361 -23.77 -6.48 12.92
N ASP A 362 -24.45 -5.64 13.70
CA ASP A 362 -25.93 -5.60 13.78
C ASP A 362 -26.57 -5.33 12.40
N ASP A 363 -25.91 -4.50 11.58
CA ASP A 363 -26.32 -4.20 10.22
C ASP A 363 -26.20 -5.41 9.27
N LEU A 364 -25.10 -6.16 9.34
CA LEU A 364 -24.91 -7.39 8.56
C LEU A 364 -25.93 -8.47 8.95
N GLU A 365 -26.22 -8.63 10.24
CA GLU A 365 -27.23 -9.57 10.74
C GLU A 365 -28.62 -9.24 10.19
N LYS A 366 -28.98 -7.95 10.11
CA LYS A 366 -30.26 -7.48 9.56
C LYS A 366 -30.35 -7.67 8.05
N ARG A 367 -29.26 -7.41 7.30
CA ARG A 367 -29.26 -7.48 5.83
C ARG A 367 -29.16 -8.89 5.29
N TYR A 368 -28.41 -9.75 5.97
CA TYR A 368 -28.09 -11.10 5.50
C TYR A 368 -28.40 -12.20 6.52
N PRO A 369 -29.62 -12.21 7.12
CA PRO A 369 -29.96 -13.16 8.19
C PRO A 369 -29.84 -14.62 7.75
N GLU A 370 -30.18 -14.92 6.49
CA GLU A 370 -30.13 -16.30 5.96
C GLU A 370 -28.70 -16.79 5.71
N LEU A 371 -27.80 -15.91 5.26
CA LEU A 371 -26.40 -16.26 5.00
C LEU A 371 -25.61 -16.37 6.30
N LEU A 372 -25.96 -15.60 7.32
CA LEU A 372 -25.36 -15.66 8.66
C LEU A 372 -26.09 -16.64 9.60
N ALA A 373 -27.20 -17.23 9.18
CA ALA A 373 -27.96 -18.20 9.97
C ALA A 373 -27.11 -19.33 10.58
N PRO A 374 -26.09 -19.91 9.89
CA PRO A 374 -25.26 -20.95 10.50
C PRO A 374 -24.48 -20.48 11.73
N ILE A 375 -24.05 -19.21 11.77
CA ILE A 375 -23.32 -18.66 12.92
C ILE A 375 -24.27 -18.08 13.97
N LEU A 376 -25.43 -17.55 13.55
CA LEU A 376 -26.44 -16.95 14.45
C LEU A 376 -27.27 -18.01 15.19
N ASN A 377 -27.57 -19.14 14.55
CA ASN A 377 -28.36 -20.23 15.15
C ASN A 377 -27.54 -21.15 16.07
N ASP A 378 -26.21 -21.03 16.08
CA ASP A 378 -25.31 -21.76 16.99
C ASP A 378 -25.07 -20.98 18.32
N VAL A 379 -25.77 -19.87 18.59
CA VAL A 379 -25.60 -19.07 19.83
C VAL A 379 -26.57 -19.51 20.94
N LEU A 380 -26.02 -20.09 22.02
CA LEU A 380 -26.52 -20.01 23.40
C LEU A 380 -25.52 -19.16 24.22
N PRO A 381 -25.95 -18.64 25.38
CA PRO A 381 -26.21 -17.22 25.67
C PRO A 381 -24.96 -16.30 25.79
N GLU A 382 -25.19 -15.00 25.60
CA GLU A 382 -24.31 -13.85 25.92
C GLU A 382 -22.80 -14.04 25.77
N LEU A 383 -22.28 -13.51 24.65
CA LEU A 383 -20.86 -13.30 24.38
C LEU A 383 -20.22 -12.44 25.49
N SER A 384 -19.70 -13.12 26.50
CA SER A 384 -18.62 -12.63 27.35
C SER A 384 -17.31 -13.24 26.85
N THR A 385 -16.26 -12.44 26.89
CA THR A 385 -14.93 -12.64 26.30
C THR A 385 -14.16 -13.90 26.76
N ASP A 386 -14.73 -14.74 27.63
CA ASP A 386 -14.03 -15.88 28.25
C ASP A 386 -14.47 -17.28 27.75
N ALA A 387 -15.48 -17.41 26.88
CA ALA A 387 -16.14 -18.70 26.64
C ALA A 387 -15.69 -19.53 25.43
N THR A 388 -14.60 -19.18 24.73
CA THR A 388 -14.22 -19.88 23.47
C THR A 388 -13.38 -21.17 23.67
N LYS A 389 -13.56 -21.90 24.78
CA LYS A 389 -12.78 -23.14 25.05
C LYS A 389 -13.59 -24.43 25.15
N ALA A 390 -14.93 -24.44 24.98
CA ALA A 390 -15.71 -25.64 25.26
C ALA A 390 -16.97 -25.82 24.40
N THR A 391 -16.84 -26.03 23.08
CA THR A 391 -18.00 -26.14 22.18
C THR A 391 -18.11 -27.48 21.41
N PHE A 392 -17.67 -28.60 21.99
CA PHE A 392 -17.92 -29.93 21.43
C PHE A 392 -18.67 -30.90 22.36
N ALA A 393 -18.81 -30.58 23.65
CA ALA A 393 -19.40 -31.50 24.65
C ALA A 393 -20.94 -31.50 24.70
N GLN A 394 -21.62 -30.56 24.04
CA GLN A 394 -23.07 -30.33 24.25
C GLN A 394 -24.01 -31.23 23.41
N ARG A 395 -23.52 -31.86 22.33
CA ARG A 395 -24.41 -32.57 21.39
C ARG A 395 -24.91 -33.94 21.84
N THR A 396 -24.32 -34.58 22.86
CA THR A 396 -24.69 -35.94 23.26
C THR A 396 -25.81 -36.00 24.33
N ILE A 397 -26.08 -34.91 25.05
CA ILE A 397 -26.87 -34.97 26.30
C ILE A 397 -28.39 -34.88 26.06
N VAL A 398 -28.85 -34.33 24.93
CA VAL A 398 -30.30 -34.08 24.70
C VAL A 398 -31.08 -35.35 24.30
N ALA A 399 -30.42 -36.44 23.91
CA ALA A 399 -31.08 -37.61 23.35
C ALA A 399 -31.63 -38.64 24.38
N LEU A 400 -31.40 -38.48 25.70
CA LEU A 400 -31.64 -39.57 26.67
C LEU A 400 -32.67 -39.31 27.78
N SER A 401 -33.40 -38.19 27.76
CA SER A 401 -34.38 -37.88 28.83
C SER A 401 -35.83 -38.05 28.38
N HIS A 402 -36.31 -39.29 28.35
CA HIS A 402 -37.74 -39.62 28.46
C HIS A 402 -37.91 -40.67 29.56
N GLN A 403 -38.12 -40.22 30.81
CA GLN A 403 -39.05 -40.81 31.80
C GLN A 403 -38.90 -40.12 33.16
N HIS A 404 -40.03 -39.72 33.73
CA HIS A 404 -40.16 -39.04 35.02
C HIS A 404 -40.02 -40.01 36.19
N THR A 405 -39.26 -39.63 37.24
CA THR A 405 -39.66 -39.66 38.69
C THR A 405 -38.52 -39.45 39.72
N HIS A 406 -37.31 -39.02 39.35
CA HIS A 406 -36.29 -38.61 40.34
C HIS A 406 -35.55 -37.33 39.90
N ARG A 407 -36.14 -36.15 40.14
CA ARG A 407 -35.57 -34.84 39.72
C ARG A 407 -34.56 -34.24 40.71
N SER A 408 -34.54 -34.63 41.98
CA SER A 408 -33.76 -33.91 43.02
C SER A 408 -32.36 -34.48 43.29
N GLU A 409 -32.15 -35.79 43.13
CA GLU A 409 -30.82 -36.40 43.29
C GLU A 409 -29.95 -36.25 42.04
N LEU A 410 -30.55 -36.33 40.84
CA LEU A 410 -29.83 -36.24 39.56
C LEU A 410 -29.17 -34.87 39.30
N LEU A 411 -29.73 -33.77 39.82
CA LEU A 411 -29.23 -32.40 39.61
C LEU A 411 -27.96 -32.09 40.44
N LEU A 412 -27.83 -32.70 41.61
CA LEU A 412 -26.64 -32.58 42.46
C LEU A 412 -25.45 -33.34 41.87
N ASP A 413 -25.70 -34.53 41.32
CA ASP A 413 -24.67 -35.38 40.71
C ASP A 413 -24.20 -34.82 39.35
N PHE A 414 -25.09 -34.20 38.57
CA PHE A 414 -24.74 -33.59 37.27
C PHE A 414 -23.74 -32.42 37.40
N LYS A 415 -23.80 -31.65 38.50
CA LYS A 415 -22.82 -30.59 38.77
C LYS A 415 -21.41 -31.14 39.01
N THR A 416 -21.31 -32.30 39.65
CA THR A 416 -20.05 -33.02 39.87
C THR A 416 -19.49 -33.57 38.56
N VAL A 417 -20.36 -34.17 37.73
CA VAL A 417 -19.99 -34.67 36.39
C VAL A 417 -19.54 -33.54 35.46
N MET A 418 -20.20 -32.38 35.49
CA MET A 418 -19.80 -31.21 34.69
C MET A 418 -18.46 -30.63 35.13
N LYS A 419 -18.20 -30.54 36.44
CA LYS A 419 -16.88 -30.14 36.96
C LYS A 419 -15.77 -31.10 36.53
N ALA A 420 -16.04 -32.41 36.64
CA ALA A 420 -15.16 -33.48 36.19
C ALA A 420 -14.84 -33.40 34.69
N SER A 421 -15.86 -33.23 33.85
CA SER A 421 -15.72 -33.06 32.40
C SER A 421 -14.91 -31.81 32.03
N HIS A 422 -15.14 -30.70 32.74
CA HIS A 422 -14.41 -29.44 32.53
C HIS A 422 -12.92 -29.57 32.91
N ALA A 423 -12.62 -30.24 34.02
CA ALA A 423 -11.23 -30.50 34.43
C ALA A 423 -10.47 -31.35 33.40
N ILE A 424 -11.14 -32.32 32.78
CA ILE A 424 -10.57 -33.17 31.72
C ILE A 424 -10.41 -32.41 30.41
N SER A 425 -11.34 -31.51 30.07
CA SER A 425 -11.29 -30.74 28.82
C SER A 425 -10.27 -29.59 28.85
N GLY A 426 -9.93 -29.09 30.03
CA GLY A 426 -9.00 -27.96 30.19
C GLY A 426 -7.52 -28.32 30.14
N GLU A 427 -7.16 -29.61 30.16
CA GLU A 427 -5.76 -30.05 30.25
C GLU A 427 -5.23 -30.48 28.88
N ILE A 428 -4.22 -29.76 28.40
CA ILE A 428 -3.64 -29.93 27.06
C ILE A 428 -2.44 -30.87 27.09
N ARG A 429 -1.74 -30.98 28.23
CA ARG A 429 -0.57 -31.86 28.35
C ARG A 429 -1.00 -33.27 28.70
N LEU A 430 -0.57 -34.24 27.90
CA LEU A 430 -0.95 -35.65 28.02
C LEU A 430 -0.74 -36.21 29.44
N ASP A 431 0.43 -35.97 30.05
CA ASP A 431 0.74 -36.51 31.40
C ASP A 431 -0.22 -36.00 32.48
N LYS A 432 -0.54 -34.70 32.44
CA LYS A 432 -1.45 -34.08 33.41
C LYS A 432 -2.90 -34.50 33.14
N LEU A 433 -3.25 -34.68 31.87
CA LEU A 433 -4.56 -35.15 31.46
C LEU A 433 -4.82 -36.56 32.01
N LEU A 434 -3.86 -37.48 31.86
CA LEU A 434 -3.97 -38.85 32.36
C LEU A 434 -4.15 -38.92 33.87
N ALA A 435 -3.37 -38.14 34.63
CA ALA A 435 -3.49 -38.05 36.08
C ALA A 435 -4.85 -37.50 36.54
N THR A 436 -5.32 -36.45 35.86
CA THR A 436 -6.63 -35.85 36.14
C THR A 436 -7.77 -36.82 35.81
N LEU A 437 -7.66 -37.53 34.68
CA LEU A 437 -8.64 -38.50 34.22
C LEU A 437 -8.86 -39.63 35.22
N ILE A 438 -7.78 -40.30 35.63
CA ILE A 438 -7.86 -41.46 36.53
C ILE A 438 -8.41 -41.05 37.91
N SER A 439 -8.02 -39.87 38.41
CA SER A 439 -8.52 -39.33 39.68
C SER A 439 -10.03 -39.09 39.61
N VAL A 440 -10.50 -38.43 38.56
CA VAL A 440 -11.91 -38.10 38.35
C VAL A 440 -12.75 -39.37 38.18
N LEU A 441 -12.27 -40.36 37.43
CA LEU A 441 -12.99 -41.62 37.20
C LEU A 441 -13.14 -42.43 38.50
N ILE A 442 -12.09 -42.51 39.32
CA ILE A 442 -12.14 -43.22 40.61
C ILE A 442 -13.09 -42.52 41.59
N GLU A 443 -13.07 -41.19 41.65
CA GLU A 443 -13.96 -40.40 42.52
C GLU A 443 -15.43 -40.60 42.16
N ASN A 444 -15.78 -40.50 40.88
CA ASN A 444 -17.16 -40.62 40.41
C ASN A 444 -17.66 -42.08 40.39
N ALA A 445 -16.76 -43.06 40.21
CA ALA A 445 -17.12 -44.49 40.27
C ALA A 445 -17.28 -45.02 41.69
N GLY A 446 -16.70 -44.33 42.69
CA GLY A 446 -16.55 -44.88 44.04
C GLY A 446 -15.59 -46.06 44.09
N ALA A 447 -14.56 -46.06 43.24
CA ALA A 447 -13.53 -47.11 43.20
C ALA A 447 -12.40 -46.81 44.20
N GLU A 448 -11.64 -47.84 44.56
CA GLU A 448 -10.42 -47.71 45.38
C GLU A 448 -9.16 -47.76 44.53
N LYS A 449 -9.17 -48.56 43.46
CA LYS A 449 -8.09 -48.62 42.49
C LYS A 449 -8.68 -48.48 41.09
N GLY A 450 -7.98 -47.72 40.25
CA GLY A 450 -8.29 -47.55 38.84
C GLY A 450 -7.02 -47.63 38.01
N VAL A 451 -7.12 -48.28 36.86
CA VAL A 451 -6.04 -48.43 35.89
C VAL A 451 -6.55 -48.05 34.50
N LEU A 452 -5.81 -47.18 33.84
CA LEU A 452 -6.07 -46.71 32.48
C LEU A 452 -5.03 -47.27 31.53
N MET A 453 -5.51 -47.93 30.48
CA MET A 453 -4.67 -48.54 29.45
C MET A 453 -4.99 -47.93 28.10
N LEU A 454 -4.01 -47.37 27.39
CA LEU A 454 -4.22 -46.82 26.05
C LEU A 454 -3.65 -47.74 24.98
N LYS A 455 -4.21 -47.63 23.79
CA LYS A 455 -3.79 -48.42 22.63
C LYS A 455 -2.69 -47.68 21.86
N ARG A 456 -1.49 -48.26 21.77
CA ARG A 456 -0.36 -47.78 20.95
C ARG A 456 0.10 -48.90 20.00
N ASP A 457 0.19 -48.62 18.70
CA ASP A 457 0.60 -49.58 17.67
C ASP A 457 -0.10 -50.96 17.79
N ASP A 458 -1.42 -50.92 17.95
CA ASP A 458 -2.30 -52.09 18.15
C ASP A 458 -2.10 -52.91 19.44
N LYS A 459 -1.26 -52.47 20.38
CA LYS A 459 -1.06 -53.08 21.71
C LYS A 459 -1.61 -52.20 22.83
N LEU A 460 -2.09 -52.81 23.90
CA LEU A 460 -2.53 -52.10 25.12
C LEU A 460 -1.33 -51.92 26.06
N VAL A 461 -1.11 -50.69 26.49
CA VAL A 461 -0.09 -50.32 27.47
C VAL A 461 -0.74 -49.62 28.65
N VAL A 462 -0.19 -49.82 29.85
CA VAL A 462 -0.63 -49.16 31.09
C VAL A 462 0.01 -47.78 31.16
N ASP A 463 -0.81 -46.73 31.00
CA ASP A 463 -0.34 -45.33 31.00
C ASP A 463 -0.59 -44.62 32.34
N ALA A 464 -1.61 -45.01 33.10
CA ALA A 464 -1.87 -44.43 34.41
C ALA A 464 -2.53 -45.42 35.38
N GLN A 465 -2.16 -45.32 36.65
CA GLN A 465 -2.79 -46.03 37.74
C GLN A 465 -3.02 -45.11 38.94
N CYS A 466 -4.07 -45.34 39.69
CA CYS A 466 -4.31 -44.63 40.94
C CYS A 466 -4.92 -45.59 41.96
N GLN A 467 -4.45 -45.51 43.20
CA GLN A 467 -4.92 -46.33 44.32
C GLN A 467 -5.08 -45.44 45.56
N LYS A 468 -6.24 -45.50 46.21
CA LYS A 468 -6.49 -44.84 47.50
C LYS A 468 -5.79 -45.63 48.62
N LYS A 469 -5.02 -44.95 49.47
CA LYS A 469 -4.42 -45.51 50.70
C LYS A 469 -5.15 -44.91 51.90
N GLY A 470 -6.13 -45.62 52.47
CA GLY A 470 -6.84 -45.17 53.68
C GLY A 470 -8.28 -45.69 53.77
N ALA A 471 -8.82 -45.81 54.99
CA ALA A 471 -10.18 -46.32 55.26
C ALA A 471 -11.28 -45.23 55.27
N SER A 472 -10.94 -43.98 54.94
CA SER A 472 -11.85 -42.83 54.87
C SER A 472 -12.06 -42.37 53.43
N LEU A 473 -13.30 -41.99 53.09
CA LEU A 473 -13.70 -41.52 51.75
C LEU A 473 -13.08 -40.16 51.34
N GLU A 474 -12.33 -39.50 52.22
CA GLU A 474 -11.85 -38.12 52.07
C GLU A 474 -10.34 -37.99 51.72
N GLU A 475 -9.56 -39.07 51.74
CA GLU A 475 -8.13 -39.02 51.37
C GLU A 475 -7.93 -39.20 49.85
N LYS A 476 -7.28 -38.21 49.21
CA LYS A 476 -6.93 -38.26 47.78
C LYS A 476 -5.79 -39.25 47.54
N GLY A 477 -6.03 -40.29 46.73
CA GLY A 477 -4.97 -41.20 46.27
C GLY A 477 -3.98 -40.49 45.33
N GLU A 478 -2.71 -40.89 45.36
CA GLU A 478 -1.70 -40.44 44.39
C GLU A 478 -1.93 -41.15 43.05
N ALA A 479 -2.21 -40.37 42.01
CA ALA A 479 -2.20 -40.86 40.64
C ALA A 479 -0.75 -40.96 40.14
N ILE A 480 -0.35 -42.15 39.67
CA ILE A 480 0.97 -42.43 39.12
C ILE A 480 0.80 -42.62 37.60
N VAL A 481 1.43 -41.74 36.82
CA VAL A 481 1.56 -41.90 35.37
C VAL A 481 2.76 -42.82 35.12
N LEU A 482 2.55 -43.91 34.38
CA LEU A 482 3.54 -44.95 34.13
C LEU A 482 4.13 -44.81 32.73
N GLN A 483 5.36 -45.27 32.52
CA GLN A 483 6.05 -45.27 31.22
C GLN A 483 5.53 -46.39 30.29
N SER A 484 4.21 -46.44 30.04
CA SER A 484 3.57 -47.29 29.03
C SER A 484 4.00 -48.77 29.06
N ILE A 485 3.77 -49.44 30.19
CA ILE A 485 4.14 -50.86 30.39
C ILE A 485 3.15 -51.76 29.63
N PRO A 486 3.59 -52.73 28.80
CA PRO A 486 2.68 -53.68 28.15
C PRO A 486 1.78 -54.43 29.15
N VAL A 487 0.49 -54.58 28.83
CA VAL A 487 -0.48 -55.26 29.72
C VAL A 487 -0.07 -56.70 30.03
N GLU A 488 0.61 -57.38 29.11
CA GLU A 488 1.10 -58.75 29.27
C GLU A 488 2.20 -58.90 30.32
N GLU A 489 2.91 -57.82 30.65
CA GLU A 489 4.02 -57.80 31.60
C GLU A 489 3.59 -57.35 33.01
N SER A 490 2.32 -56.94 33.18
CA SER A 490 1.80 -56.41 34.44
C SER A 490 1.25 -57.51 35.35
N THR A 491 1.73 -57.56 36.60
CA THR A 491 1.19 -58.43 37.66
C THR A 491 0.11 -57.76 38.51
N GLU A 492 -0.25 -56.51 38.20
CA GLU A 492 -1.14 -55.68 39.04
C GLU A 492 -2.56 -55.52 38.47
N ILE A 493 -2.92 -56.28 37.44
CA ILE A 493 -4.22 -56.22 36.76
C ILE A 493 -4.70 -57.61 36.31
N PRO A 494 -6.03 -57.86 36.24
CA PRO A 494 -6.58 -59.11 35.71
C PRO A 494 -6.57 -59.12 34.18
N VAL A 495 -5.51 -59.70 33.61
CA VAL A 495 -5.24 -59.72 32.16
C VAL A 495 -6.34 -60.43 31.37
N SER A 496 -6.96 -61.48 31.92
CA SER A 496 -8.02 -62.22 31.23
C SER A 496 -9.28 -61.39 30.99
N LEU A 497 -9.69 -60.60 32.00
CA LEU A 497 -10.84 -59.70 31.94
C LEU A 497 -10.60 -58.54 30.97
N ILE A 498 -9.39 -57.96 31.01
CA ILE A 498 -8.99 -56.85 30.13
C ILE A 498 -8.98 -57.27 28.67
N ASN A 499 -8.41 -58.44 28.37
CA ASN A 499 -8.40 -58.98 27.01
C ASN A 499 -9.79 -59.35 26.50
N TYR A 500 -10.68 -59.81 27.38
CA TYR A 500 -12.08 -60.03 27.03
C TYR A 500 -12.75 -58.73 26.59
N VAL A 501 -12.72 -57.70 27.44
CA VAL A 501 -13.33 -56.38 27.15
C VAL A 501 -12.68 -55.71 25.95
N SER A 502 -11.37 -55.86 25.76
CA SER A 502 -10.70 -55.32 24.57
C SER A 502 -11.10 -56.01 23.27
N ARG A 503 -11.58 -57.26 23.31
CA ARG A 503 -12.01 -58.00 22.12
C ARG A 503 -13.49 -57.83 21.82
N THR A 504 -14.33 -57.83 22.84
CA THR A 504 -15.79 -57.78 22.71
C THR A 504 -16.34 -56.37 22.77
N GLN A 505 -15.61 -55.42 23.37
CA GLN A 505 -16.06 -54.06 23.70
C GLN A 505 -17.26 -54.01 24.66
N ASP A 506 -17.68 -55.15 25.21
CA ASP A 506 -18.78 -55.24 26.17
C ASP A 506 -18.29 -54.93 27.58
N THR A 507 -18.83 -53.87 28.19
CA THR A 507 -18.56 -53.51 29.59
C THR A 507 -18.96 -54.65 30.53
N GLN A 508 -18.02 -55.11 31.35
CA GLN A 508 -18.24 -56.16 32.35
C GLN A 508 -18.34 -55.55 33.75
N VAL A 509 -19.41 -55.90 34.47
CA VAL A 509 -19.70 -55.44 35.83
C VAL A 509 -19.86 -56.68 36.71
N ILE A 510 -18.93 -56.86 37.65
CA ILE A 510 -18.92 -58.00 38.56
C ILE A 510 -19.32 -57.47 39.95
N GLY A 511 -20.49 -57.89 40.42
CA GLY A 511 -21.04 -57.47 41.72
C GLY A 511 -20.38 -58.14 42.93
N ASP A 512 -19.88 -59.37 42.76
CA ASP A 512 -19.08 -60.11 43.73
C ASP A 512 -18.06 -61.02 43.01
N ALA A 513 -16.82 -60.55 42.88
CA ALA A 513 -15.79 -61.29 42.14
C ALA A 513 -15.32 -62.57 42.86
N THR A 514 -15.75 -62.79 44.11
CA THR A 514 -15.46 -64.02 44.86
C THR A 514 -16.49 -65.12 44.65
N ARG A 515 -17.65 -64.80 44.06
CA ARG A 515 -18.77 -65.75 43.83
C ARG A 515 -19.01 -66.11 42.36
N GLU A 516 -18.55 -65.30 41.41
CA GLU A 516 -18.73 -65.57 39.98
C GLU A 516 -17.65 -66.52 39.43
N MET A 517 -18.04 -67.75 39.05
CA MET A 517 -17.13 -68.80 38.60
C MET A 517 -16.41 -68.51 37.26
N THR A 518 -16.87 -67.54 36.47
CA THR A 518 -16.39 -67.28 35.11
C THR A 518 -14.97 -66.70 35.05
N TYR A 519 -14.56 -65.92 36.06
CA TYR A 519 -13.25 -65.24 36.12
C TYR A 519 -12.41 -65.64 37.34
N ALA A 520 -12.88 -66.61 38.13
CA ALA A 520 -12.23 -67.07 39.37
C ALA A 520 -10.85 -67.75 39.16
N ALA A 521 -10.50 -68.11 37.93
CA ALA A 521 -9.21 -68.72 37.59
C ALA A 521 -8.09 -67.70 37.25
N ASP A 522 -8.39 -66.40 37.22
CA ASP A 522 -7.38 -65.35 36.96
C ASP A 522 -6.42 -65.20 38.16
N PRO A 523 -5.08 -65.22 37.96
CA PRO A 523 -4.10 -65.11 39.05
C PRO A 523 -4.25 -63.85 39.91
N TYR A 524 -4.69 -62.73 39.33
CA TYR A 524 -4.89 -61.48 40.06
C TYR A 524 -6.14 -61.56 40.95
N ILE A 525 -7.26 -62.07 40.42
CA ILE A 525 -8.52 -62.20 41.17
C ILE A 525 -8.37 -63.20 42.32
N MET A 526 -7.63 -64.29 42.12
CA MET A 526 -7.33 -65.25 43.20
C MET A 526 -6.51 -64.64 44.34
N LYS A 527 -5.55 -63.77 44.01
CA LYS A 527 -4.64 -63.16 44.99
C LYS A 527 -5.26 -61.99 45.75
N HIS A 528 -6.01 -61.13 45.05
CA HIS A 528 -6.50 -59.85 45.58
C HIS A 528 -7.97 -59.87 46.01
N GLN A 529 -8.76 -60.86 45.60
CA GLN A 529 -10.17 -61.06 45.95
C GLN A 529 -11.01 -59.76 46.00
N PRO A 530 -11.06 -58.98 44.91
CA PRO A 530 -11.83 -57.75 44.88
C PRO A 530 -13.32 -58.03 45.06
N LYS A 531 -14.03 -57.17 45.81
CA LYS A 531 -15.47 -57.38 46.06
C LYS A 531 -16.33 -56.95 44.88
N SER A 532 -15.97 -55.88 44.17
CA SER A 532 -16.64 -55.52 42.92
C SER A 532 -15.64 -55.00 41.91
N VAL A 533 -15.88 -55.30 40.64
CA VAL A 533 -14.99 -54.96 39.53
C VAL A 533 -15.80 -54.41 38.36
N LEU A 534 -15.26 -53.37 37.73
CA LEU A 534 -15.77 -52.80 36.49
C LEU A 534 -14.63 -52.73 35.46
N CYS A 535 -14.86 -53.29 34.28
CA CYS A 535 -13.94 -53.17 33.15
C CYS A 535 -14.71 -52.68 31.92
N SER A 536 -14.29 -51.57 31.33
CA SER A 536 -14.98 -50.92 30.20
C SER A 536 -14.00 -50.45 29.14
N ALA A 537 -14.40 -50.54 27.87
CA ALA A 537 -13.66 -49.95 26.76
C ALA A 537 -13.88 -48.43 26.71
N ILE A 538 -12.82 -47.68 26.34
CA ILE A 538 -12.90 -46.25 26.03
C ILE A 538 -12.98 -46.11 24.52
N ILE A 539 -14.09 -45.58 24.03
CA ILE A 539 -14.42 -45.55 22.59
C ILE A 539 -14.60 -44.10 22.14
N ASN A 540 -13.94 -43.73 21.04
CA ASN A 540 -14.23 -42.50 20.30
C ASN A 540 -14.66 -42.84 18.87
N GLN A 541 -15.81 -42.33 18.41
CA GLN A 541 -16.33 -42.55 17.05
C GLN A 541 -16.29 -44.03 16.58
N GLY A 542 -16.57 -44.98 17.48
CA GLY A 542 -16.56 -46.42 17.19
C GLY A 542 -15.16 -47.07 17.18
N LYS A 543 -14.09 -46.31 17.41
CA LYS A 543 -12.72 -46.84 17.59
C LYS A 543 -12.36 -46.91 19.07
N GLN A 544 -11.82 -48.05 19.50
CA GLN A 544 -11.33 -48.22 20.86
C GLN A 544 -9.99 -47.49 21.04
N VAL A 545 -9.99 -46.48 21.91
CA VAL A 545 -8.82 -45.67 22.29
C VAL A 545 -8.06 -46.31 23.46
N GLY A 546 -8.77 -47.04 24.32
CA GLY A 546 -8.18 -47.69 25.50
C GLY A 546 -9.16 -48.59 26.28
N VAL A 547 -8.72 -49.04 27.45
CA VAL A 547 -9.50 -49.82 28.44
C VAL A 547 -9.36 -49.20 29.82
N LEU A 548 -10.47 -49.12 30.55
CA LEU A 548 -10.56 -48.67 31.93
C LEU A 548 -10.90 -49.85 32.83
N TYR A 549 -10.07 -50.07 33.85
CA TYR A 549 -10.29 -51.04 34.92
C TYR A 549 -10.49 -50.31 36.25
N LEU A 550 -11.53 -50.68 37.00
CA LEU A 550 -11.86 -50.13 38.31
C LEU A 550 -12.21 -51.26 39.28
N GLU A 551 -11.73 -51.16 40.51
CA GLU A 551 -12.05 -52.13 41.58
C GLU A 551 -12.44 -51.43 42.89
N ASN A 552 -13.28 -52.11 43.67
CA ASN A 552 -13.68 -51.70 45.01
C ASN A 552 -13.69 -52.92 45.94
N ASN A 553 -12.96 -52.83 47.06
CA ASN A 553 -12.80 -53.95 48.01
C ASN A 553 -13.69 -53.82 49.26
N LEU A 554 -14.44 -52.73 49.41
CA LEU A 554 -15.27 -52.47 50.60
C LEU A 554 -16.69 -53.02 50.44
N THR A 555 -17.29 -52.80 49.27
CA THR A 555 -18.71 -53.09 48.99
C THR A 555 -18.88 -53.99 47.78
N THR A 556 -19.74 -55.01 47.92
CA THR A 556 -20.30 -55.76 46.78
C THR A 556 -21.32 -54.86 46.06
N GLU A 557 -21.47 -55.04 44.75
CA GLU A 557 -22.38 -54.25 43.89
C GLU A 557 -22.14 -52.72 43.92
N ALA A 558 -20.88 -52.28 44.08
CA ALA A 558 -20.54 -50.85 44.14
C ALA A 558 -20.83 -50.07 42.84
N PHE A 559 -20.90 -50.77 41.70
CA PHE A 559 -21.09 -50.21 40.37
C PHE A 559 -22.55 -50.36 39.89
N THR A 560 -23.41 -49.42 40.26
CA THR A 560 -24.83 -49.43 39.89
C THR A 560 -25.05 -48.96 38.45
N ALA A 561 -26.21 -49.30 37.87
CA ALA A 561 -26.62 -48.86 36.53
C ALA A 561 -26.61 -47.33 36.35
N HIS A 562 -26.81 -46.57 37.42
CA HIS A 562 -26.73 -45.11 37.40
C HIS A 562 -25.27 -44.62 37.25
N ARG A 563 -24.33 -45.19 38.03
CA ARG A 563 -22.90 -44.84 37.95
C ARG A 563 -22.28 -45.22 36.60
N LEU A 564 -22.73 -46.31 35.99
CA LEU A 564 -22.31 -46.71 34.65
C LEU A 564 -22.66 -45.65 33.59
N LYS A 565 -23.84 -45.02 33.69
CA LYS A 565 -24.22 -43.93 32.76
C LYS A 565 -23.30 -42.73 32.89
N VAL A 566 -22.93 -42.35 34.12
CA VAL A 566 -21.99 -41.25 34.39
C VAL A 566 -20.60 -41.59 33.85
N LEU A 567 -20.11 -42.80 34.11
CA LEU A 567 -18.82 -43.28 33.62
C LEU A 567 -18.73 -43.32 32.09
N ASN A 568 -19.80 -43.69 31.40
CA ASN A 568 -19.84 -43.67 29.94
C ASN A 568 -19.70 -42.25 29.37
N ILE A 569 -20.35 -41.25 29.99
CA ILE A 569 -20.22 -39.84 29.59
C ILE A 569 -18.78 -39.35 29.78
N LEU A 570 -18.20 -39.63 30.96
CA LEU A 570 -16.82 -39.24 31.26
C LEU A 570 -15.81 -39.97 30.36
N SER A 571 -16.05 -41.23 30.03
CA SER A 571 -15.19 -42.02 29.13
C SER A 571 -15.22 -41.50 27.69
N SER A 572 -16.38 -41.06 27.20
CA SER A 572 -16.47 -40.42 25.87
C SER A 572 -15.69 -39.10 25.84
N GLN A 573 -15.78 -38.28 26.89
CA GLN A 573 -15.02 -37.04 27.00
C GLN A 573 -13.52 -37.29 27.15
N ALA A 574 -13.14 -38.29 27.94
CA ALA A 574 -11.76 -38.76 28.07
C ALA A 574 -11.12 -39.06 26.71
N ALA A 575 -11.86 -39.78 25.86
CA ALA A 575 -11.40 -40.18 24.55
C ALA A 575 -11.12 -38.99 23.63
N ILE A 576 -11.97 -37.95 23.70
CA ILE A 576 -11.82 -36.70 22.92
C ILE A 576 -10.60 -35.90 23.41
N SER A 577 -10.45 -35.69 24.72
CA SER A 577 -9.32 -34.94 25.27
C SER A 577 -7.97 -35.61 24.98
N LEU A 578 -7.93 -36.94 25.02
CA LEU A 578 -6.72 -37.71 24.68
C LEU A 578 -6.30 -37.54 23.22
N GLU A 579 -7.26 -37.52 22.30
CA GLU A 579 -6.99 -37.27 20.88
C GLU A 579 -6.52 -35.83 20.63
N ASN A 580 -7.15 -34.86 21.30
CA ASN A 580 -6.75 -33.46 21.22
C ASN A 580 -5.32 -33.23 21.73
N ALA A 581 -4.97 -33.76 22.91
CA ALA A 581 -3.61 -33.64 23.47
C ALA A 581 -2.54 -34.19 22.52
N ARG A 582 -2.83 -35.33 21.85
CA ARG A 582 -1.93 -35.95 20.87
C ARG A 582 -1.78 -35.11 19.58
N LEU A 583 -2.86 -34.49 19.11
CA LEU A 583 -2.82 -33.59 17.96
C LEU A 583 -2.01 -32.32 18.26
N TYR A 584 -2.14 -31.77 19.46
CA TYR A 584 -1.37 -30.59 19.90
C TYR A 584 0.14 -30.84 19.93
N GLU A 585 0.58 -31.98 20.47
CA GLU A 585 1.99 -32.36 20.49
C GLU A 585 2.59 -32.47 19.07
N THR A 586 1.80 -33.00 18.12
CA THR A 586 2.21 -33.08 16.70
C THR A 586 2.26 -31.70 16.04
N LEU A 587 1.35 -30.80 16.41
CA LEU A 587 1.29 -29.43 15.88
C LEU A 587 2.48 -28.60 16.37
N GLU A 588 2.82 -28.66 17.66
CA GLU A 588 3.98 -27.95 18.22
C GLU A 588 5.29 -28.36 17.52
N GLN A 589 5.47 -29.65 17.24
CA GLN A 589 6.62 -30.15 16.48
C GLN A 589 6.67 -29.56 15.06
N ARG A 590 5.52 -29.48 14.37
CA ARG A 590 5.45 -28.88 13.03
C ARG A 590 5.69 -27.37 13.05
N VAL A 591 5.19 -26.66 14.06
CA VAL A 591 5.43 -25.22 14.23
C VAL A 591 6.91 -24.98 14.43
N ALA A 592 7.57 -25.71 15.33
CA ALA A 592 9.02 -25.58 15.54
C ALA A 592 9.82 -25.79 14.25
N GLN A 593 9.51 -26.85 13.49
CA GLN A 593 10.18 -27.13 12.22
C GLN A 593 9.94 -26.03 11.17
N ARG A 594 8.73 -25.47 11.11
CA ARG A 594 8.39 -24.38 10.18
C ARG A 594 9.05 -23.06 10.57
N THR A 595 9.14 -22.76 11.87
CA THR A 595 9.82 -21.56 12.36
C THR A 595 11.30 -21.57 11.98
N GLU A 596 11.97 -22.73 12.05
CA GLU A 596 13.36 -22.87 11.63
C GLU A 596 13.55 -22.66 10.12
N GLN A 597 12.67 -23.23 9.30
CA GLN A 597 12.68 -23.01 7.84
C GLN A 597 12.44 -21.55 7.45
N LEU A 598 11.50 -20.88 8.14
CA LEU A 598 11.22 -19.46 7.93
C LEU A 598 12.41 -18.57 8.31
N ALA A 599 13.13 -18.91 9.38
CA ALA A 599 14.33 -18.17 9.78
C ALA A 599 15.43 -18.23 8.71
N GLN A 600 15.68 -19.41 8.12
CA GLN A 600 16.63 -19.58 7.02
C GLN A 600 16.21 -18.79 5.77
N ALA A 601 14.95 -18.88 5.36
CA ALA A 601 14.46 -18.14 4.20
C ALA A 601 14.55 -16.61 4.40
N ASN A 602 14.30 -16.12 5.62
CA ASN A 602 14.43 -14.71 5.95
C ASN A 602 15.89 -14.22 5.90
N GLU A 603 16.86 -15.03 6.33
CA GLU A 603 18.28 -14.70 6.18
C GLU A 603 18.68 -14.60 4.70
N GLU A 604 18.23 -15.53 3.85
CA GLU A 604 18.49 -15.50 2.40
C GLU A 604 17.88 -14.24 1.73
N ILE A 605 16.63 -13.92 2.06
CA ILE A 605 15.97 -12.70 1.54
C ILE A 605 16.69 -11.44 2.02
N THR A 606 17.13 -11.39 3.27
CA THR A 606 17.86 -10.24 3.81
C THR A 606 19.17 -10.02 3.07
N SER A 607 19.95 -11.08 2.83
CA SER A 607 21.19 -11.00 2.05
C SER A 607 20.95 -10.56 0.61
N ALA A 608 19.90 -11.07 -0.05
CA ALA A 608 19.55 -10.65 -1.41
C ALA A 608 19.12 -9.18 -1.48
N ASN A 609 18.38 -8.71 -0.47
CA ASN A 609 17.98 -7.30 -0.39
C ASN A 609 19.18 -6.37 -0.20
N GLU A 610 20.17 -6.75 0.61
CA GLU A 610 21.41 -5.98 0.76
C GLU A 610 22.17 -5.86 -0.57
N GLU A 611 22.27 -6.95 -1.34
CA GLU A 611 22.92 -6.96 -2.65
C GLU A 611 22.19 -6.07 -3.66
N ILE A 612 20.85 -6.15 -3.72
CA ILE A 612 20.03 -5.27 -4.58
C ILE A 612 20.21 -3.81 -4.19
N THR A 613 20.26 -3.50 -2.90
CA THR A 613 20.43 -2.13 -2.41
C THR A 613 21.78 -1.57 -2.85
N HIS A 614 22.86 -2.34 -2.69
CA HIS A 614 24.19 -1.96 -3.15
C HIS A 614 24.25 -1.75 -4.67
N LEU A 615 23.64 -2.63 -5.46
CA LEU A 615 23.62 -2.51 -6.92
C LEU A 615 22.84 -1.27 -7.40
N ASN A 616 21.73 -0.95 -6.73
CA ASN A 616 20.95 0.26 -7.00
C ASN A 616 21.74 1.54 -6.69
N GLU A 617 22.53 1.56 -5.61
CA GLU A 617 23.41 2.69 -5.30
C GLU A 617 24.49 2.88 -6.37
N GLN A 618 25.08 1.79 -6.87
CA GLN A 618 26.06 1.85 -7.96
C GLN A 618 25.43 2.40 -9.25
N LEU A 619 24.28 1.87 -9.67
CA LEU A 619 23.55 2.36 -10.85
C LEU A 619 23.20 3.85 -10.74
N LYS A 620 22.77 4.30 -9.55
CA LYS A 620 22.47 5.71 -9.30
C LYS A 620 23.71 6.58 -9.43
N SER A 621 24.85 6.12 -8.92
CA SER A 621 26.12 6.82 -9.04
C SER A 621 26.60 6.92 -10.49
N GLU A 622 26.47 5.83 -11.27
CA GLU A 622 26.82 5.85 -12.69
C GLU A 622 25.90 6.76 -13.50
N ASN A 623 24.59 6.74 -13.27
CA ASN A 623 23.65 7.65 -13.93
C ASN A 623 23.95 9.12 -13.63
N LEU A 624 24.26 9.46 -12.38
CA LEU A 624 24.68 10.82 -11.99
C LEU A 624 25.96 11.24 -12.72
N ARG A 625 26.93 10.34 -12.83
CA ARG A 625 28.17 10.61 -13.55
C ARG A 625 27.92 10.80 -15.05
N MET A 626 27.11 9.95 -15.68
CA MET A 626 26.76 10.06 -17.09
C MET A 626 26.04 11.38 -17.39
N SER A 627 25.08 11.76 -16.53
CA SER A 627 24.39 13.06 -16.64
C SER A 627 25.37 14.23 -16.57
N ALA A 628 26.34 14.18 -15.66
CA ALA A 628 27.36 15.23 -15.56
C ALA A 628 28.29 15.27 -16.79
N GLU A 629 28.62 14.13 -17.39
CA GLU A 629 29.42 14.07 -18.63
C GLU A 629 28.63 14.65 -19.83
N LEU A 630 27.32 14.40 -19.91
CA LEU A 630 26.43 14.99 -20.93
C LEU A 630 26.25 16.50 -20.75
N ASP A 631 26.12 16.99 -19.51
CA ASP A 631 26.06 18.42 -19.22
C ASP A 631 27.30 19.17 -19.71
N VAL A 632 28.49 18.54 -19.61
CA VAL A 632 29.73 19.10 -20.15
C VAL A 632 29.65 19.22 -21.67
N ALA A 633 29.14 18.19 -22.37
CA ALA A 633 28.97 18.23 -23.83
C ALA A 633 28.01 19.35 -24.26
N ARG A 634 26.90 19.52 -23.54
CA ARG A 634 25.95 20.64 -23.74
C ARG A 634 26.62 21.99 -23.59
N GLN A 635 27.39 22.19 -22.53
CA GLN A 635 28.10 23.44 -22.28
C GLN A 635 29.11 23.74 -23.39
N LEU A 636 29.85 22.72 -23.87
CA LEU A 636 30.78 22.87 -24.98
C LEU A 636 30.06 23.30 -26.27
N GLN A 637 28.92 22.70 -26.57
CA GLN A 637 28.09 23.08 -27.72
C GLN A 637 27.64 24.55 -27.62
N GLN A 638 27.12 24.97 -26.47
CA GLN A 638 26.66 26.35 -26.25
C GLN A 638 27.80 27.38 -26.32
N MET A 639 29.01 27.02 -25.88
CA MET A 639 30.17 27.91 -25.97
C MET A 639 30.61 28.20 -27.41
N MET A 640 30.24 27.33 -28.35
CA MET A 640 30.61 27.45 -29.75
C MET A 640 29.60 28.27 -30.58
N LEU A 641 28.40 28.53 -30.06
CA LEU A 641 27.38 29.31 -30.78
C LEU A 641 27.75 30.81 -30.85
N PRO A 642 27.31 31.53 -31.89
CA PRO A 642 27.54 32.97 -32.03
C PRO A 642 27.02 33.74 -30.82
N LYS A 643 27.88 34.59 -30.23
CA LYS A 643 27.48 35.42 -29.09
C LYS A 643 26.74 36.66 -29.57
N GLU A 644 25.77 37.13 -28.80
CA GLU A 644 25.02 38.36 -29.12
C GLU A 644 25.94 39.57 -29.36
N SER A 645 27.02 39.69 -28.60
CA SER A 645 28.04 40.74 -28.78
C SER A 645 28.80 40.67 -30.11
N GLU A 646 28.85 39.51 -30.76
CA GLU A 646 29.45 39.34 -32.09
C GLU A 646 28.45 39.73 -33.17
N LEU A 647 27.18 39.35 -32.99
CA LEU A 647 26.08 39.72 -33.89
C LEU A 647 25.87 41.25 -33.94
N GLN A 648 25.92 41.91 -32.78
CA GLN A 648 25.74 43.38 -32.69
C GLN A 648 26.84 44.19 -33.40
N LYS A 649 28.02 43.60 -33.66
CA LYS A 649 29.11 44.28 -34.41
C LYS A 649 28.84 44.38 -35.90
N ILE A 650 27.84 43.67 -36.40
CA ILE A 650 27.43 43.74 -37.80
C ILE A 650 26.54 44.97 -37.97
N GLU A 651 27.11 46.05 -38.52
CA GLU A 651 26.39 47.32 -38.67
C GLU A 651 25.33 47.30 -39.78
N SER A 652 25.49 46.44 -40.80
CA SER A 652 24.59 46.38 -41.97
C SER A 652 23.30 45.60 -41.74
N LEU A 653 23.24 44.77 -40.69
CA LEU A 653 22.10 43.90 -40.39
C LEU A 653 21.68 44.04 -38.91
N ASP A 654 20.39 43.91 -38.65
CA ASP A 654 19.81 43.62 -37.34
C ASP A 654 19.56 42.11 -37.25
N ILE A 655 20.16 41.43 -36.27
CA ILE A 655 20.23 39.96 -36.24
C ILE A 655 19.88 39.43 -34.85
N ALA A 656 19.04 38.40 -34.81
CA ALA A 656 18.75 37.62 -33.60
C ALA A 656 18.72 36.13 -33.92
N GLY A 657 19.40 35.34 -33.09
CA GLY A 657 19.41 33.88 -33.18
C GLY A 657 18.94 33.23 -31.88
N PHE A 658 18.29 32.09 -32.00
CA PHE A 658 17.81 31.27 -30.89
C PHE A 658 18.00 29.81 -31.24
N MET A 659 18.45 29.02 -30.25
CA MET A 659 18.57 27.57 -30.35
C MET A 659 18.30 26.95 -28.99
N GLU A 660 17.38 25.99 -28.94
CA GLU A 660 17.03 25.22 -27.74
C GLU A 660 17.02 23.72 -28.10
N PRO A 661 17.94 22.92 -27.55
CA PRO A 661 17.99 21.49 -27.84
C PRO A 661 16.85 20.73 -27.14
N ALA A 662 16.30 19.70 -27.80
CA ALA A 662 15.23 18.85 -27.27
C ALA A 662 15.71 17.87 -26.18
N ASP A 663 16.96 17.42 -26.28
CA ASP A 663 17.65 16.55 -25.33
C ASP A 663 18.93 17.23 -24.78
N GLU A 664 19.86 16.50 -24.17
CA GLU A 664 21.07 17.09 -23.57
C GLU A 664 21.99 17.78 -24.59
N VAL A 665 22.08 17.27 -25.83
CA VAL A 665 22.88 17.85 -26.93
C VAL A 665 22.04 17.83 -28.21
N GLY A 666 21.97 18.97 -28.90
CA GLY A 666 21.19 19.11 -30.14
C GLY A 666 21.95 18.72 -31.41
N GLY A 667 21.22 18.35 -32.47
CA GLY A 667 21.69 18.23 -33.85
C GLY A 667 21.62 19.53 -34.65
N ASP A 668 20.81 20.50 -34.22
CA ASP A 668 20.64 21.78 -34.92
C ASP A 668 21.94 22.59 -35.01
N TYR A 669 22.15 23.20 -36.18
CA TYR A 669 23.27 24.04 -36.53
C TYR A 669 22.80 25.45 -36.88
N TYR A 670 23.40 26.48 -36.27
CA TYR A 670 23.40 27.81 -36.86
C TYR A 670 24.72 28.54 -36.61
N GLU A 671 25.11 29.40 -37.55
CA GLU A 671 26.33 30.19 -37.43
C GLU A 671 26.25 31.50 -38.21
N ILE A 672 26.90 32.55 -37.68
CA ILE A 672 27.09 33.82 -38.36
C ILE A 672 28.54 34.25 -38.19
N LEU A 673 29.25 34.44 -39.31
CA LEU A 673 30.65 34.83 -39.35
C LEU A 673 30.81 36.07 -40.22
N ASN A 674 31.41 37.12 -39.67
CA ASN A 674 31.78 38.32 -40.42
C ASN A 674 33.28 38.29 -40.75
N HIS A 675 33.62 38.32 -42.05
CA HIS A 675 34.99 38.34 -42.55
C HIS A 675 35.12 39.39 -43.65
N ASP A 676 35.89 40.46 -43.40
CA ASP A 676 36.17 41.54 -44.37
C ASP A 676 34.93 42.15 -45.06
N GLY A 677 33.81 42.26 -44.34
CA GLY A 677 32.55 42.81 -44.87
C GLY A 677 31.68 41.81 -45.63
N HIS A 678 32.11 40.55 -45.73
CA HIS A 678 31.31 39.41 -46.16
C HIS A 678 30.75 38.68 -44.92
N ILE A 679 29.44 38.48 -44.90
CA ILE A 679 28.78 37.83 -43.76
C ILE A 679 28.31 36.45 -44.22
N LYS A 680 28.94 35.41 -43.69
CA LYS A 680 28.52 34.02 -43.86
C LYS A 680 27.47 33.68 -42.82
N ILE A 681 26.35 33.13 -43.26
CA ILE A 681 25.26 32.67 -42.42
C ILE A 681 25.02 31.20 -42.75
N GLY A 682 24.88 30.36 -41.73
CA GLY A 682 24.57 28.95 -41.90
C GLY A 682 23.41 28.55 -40.99
N ILE A 683 22.55 27.67 -41.48
CA ILE A 683 21.54 26.97 -40.69
C ILE A 683 21.39 25.54 -41.22
N GLY A 684 21.16 24.58 -40.33
CA GLY A 684 20.96 23.20 -40.72
C GLY A 684 20.50 22.33 -39.57
N ASP A 685 20.09 21.11 -39.89
CA ASP A 685 19.69 20.11 -38.91
C ASP A 685 20.28 18.74 -39.25
N VAL A 686 20.88 18.10 -38.26
CA VAL A 686 21.45 16.75 -38.33
C VAL A 686 20.38 15.76 -37.87
N THR A 687 20.11 14.73 -38.67
CA THR A 687 19.04 13.77 -38.40
C THR A 687 19.04 13.20 -36.98
N GLY A 688 17.99 13.53 -36.21
CA GLY A 688 17.81 13.12 -34.81
C GLY A 688 18.77 13.82 -33.84
N HIS A 689 18.54 13.67 -32.55
CA HIS A 689 19.24 14.43 -31.49
C HIS A 689 20.24 13.58 -30.69
N GLY A 690 21.03 14.22 -29.82
CA GLY A 690 21.99 13.58 -28.91
C GLY A 690 23.47 13.79 -29.28
N LEU A 691 24.36 13.08 -28.58
CA LEU A 691 25.81 13.31 -28.66
C LEU A 691 26.39 13.13 -30.08
N GLU A 692 25.96 12.09 -30.81
CA GLU A 692 26.46 11.84 -32.16
C GLU A 692 26.11 12.97 -33.14
N SER A 693 24.87 13.46 -33.09
CA SER A 693 24.40 14.57 -33.92
C SER A 693 25.12 15.87 -33.57
N GLY A 694 25.31 16.16 -32.27
CA GLY A 694 26.09 17.32 -31.83
C GLY A 694 27.55 17.31 -32.27
N VAL A 695 28.18 16.12 -32.34
CA VAL A 695 29.54 15.98 -32.88
C VAL A 695 29.59 16.29 -34.38
N VAL A 696 28.62 15.79 -35.16
CA VAL A 696 28.52 16.10 -36.60
C VAL A 696 28.32 17.59 -36.81
N MET A 697 27.43 18.23 -36.03
CA MET A 697 27.21 19.67 -36.06
C MET A 697 28.52 20.46 -35.83
N LEU A 698 29.31 20.10 -34.82
CA LEU A 698 30.60 20.76 -34.55
C LEU A 698 31.63 20.58 -35.69
N MET A 699 31.60 19.43 -36.38
CA MET A 699 32.46 19.21 -37.55
C MET A 699 32.07 20.13 -38.70
N VAL A 700 30.77 20.33 -38.93
CA VAL A 700 30.25 21.24 -39.96
C VAL A 700 30.71 22.66 -39.63
N GLN A 701 30.44 23.11 -38.40
CA GLN A 701 30.84 24.42 -37.90
C GLN A 701 32.34 24.69 -38.14
N THR A 702 33.19 23.77 -37.69
CA THR A 702 34.65 23.91 -37.81
C THR A 702 35.08 23.95 -39.28
N THR A 703 34.45 23.14 -40.13
CA THR A 703 34.75 23.08 -41.57
C THR A 703 34.35 24.38 -42.25
N VAL A 704 33.14 24.88 -42.03
CA VAL A 704 32.65 26.16 -42.58
C VAL A 704 33.60 27.29 -42.19
N ARG A 705 34.00 27.37 -40.92
CA ARG A 705 34.91 28.41 -40.43
C ARG A 705 36.30 28.32 -41.08
N ALA A 706 36.84 27.11 -41.23
CA ALA A 706 38.14 26.89 -41.86
C ALA A 706 38.14 27.26 -43.35
N LEU A 707 37.08 26.92 -44.08
CA LEU A 707 36.94 27.25 -45.50
C LEU A 707 36.79 28.76 -45.73
N LEU A 708 36.06 29.44 -44.83
CA LEU A 708 35.93 30.90 -44.87
C LEU A 708 37.31 31.57 -44.68
N LEU A 709 38.09 31.13 -43.69
CA LEU A 709 39.44 31.65 -43.45
C LEU A 709 40.43 31.32 -44.58
N ALA A 710 40.20 30.24 -45.32
CA ALA A 710 40.97 29.87 -46.50
C ALA A 710 40.62 30.72 -47.74
N GLY A 711 39.60 31.58 -47.66
CA GLY A 711 39.20 32.48 -48.74
C GLY A 711 38.45 31.79 -49.89
N ILE A 712 37.78 30.66 -49.63
CA ILE A 712 36.94 30.00 -50.64
C ILE A 712 35.61 30.76 -50.72
N THR A 713 35.30 31.29 -51.90
CA THR A 713 34.14 32.18 -52.11
C THR A 713 33.08 31.62 -53.06
N ASN A 714 33.38 30.59 -53.85
CA ASN A 714 32.39 29.97 -54.74
C ASN A 714 31.40 29.11 -53.90
N PRO A 715 30.09 29.41 -53.91
CA PRO A 715 29.12 28.75 -53.02
C PRO A 715 29.03 27.22 -53.21
N GLU A 716 28.95 26.76 -54.46
CA GLU A 716 28.81 25.33 -54.80
C GLU A 716 30.06 24.53 -54.40
N ALA A 717 31.25 25.05 -54.73
CA ALA A 717 32.51 24.45 -54.32
C ALA A 717 32.68 24.44 -52.79
N PHE A 718 32.23 25.49 -52.11
CA PHE A 718 32.27 25.59 -50.66
C PHE A 718 31.43 24.47 -50.03
N LEU A 719 30.17 24.34 -50.45
CA LEU A 719 29.24 23.34 -49.93
C LEU A 719 29.73 21.91 -50.22
N ASN A 720 30.27 21.64 -51.40
CA ASN A 720 30.80 20.31 -51.72
C ASN A 720 32.02 19.93 -50.87
N VAL A 721 32.88 20.88 -50.51
CA VAL A 721 34.01 20.62 -49.60
C VAL A 721 33.52 20.33 -48.18
N VAL A 722 32.49 21.04 -47.70
CA VAL A 722 31.80 20.71 -46.45
C VAL A 722 31.28 19.26 -46.52
N ASN A 723 30.54 18.92 -47.57
CA ASN A 723 29.99 17.58 -47.77
C ASN A 723 31.04 16.47 -47.73
N ARG A 724 32.10 16.58 -48.54
CA ARG A 724 33.17 15.57 -48.58
C ARG A 724 33.83 15.35 -47.24
N THR A 725 34.02 16.44 -46.48
CA THR A 725 34.61 16.38 -45.15
C THR A 725 33.71 15.61 -44.19
N ILE A 726 32.40 15.93 -44.17
CA ILE A 726 31.43 15.27 -43.30
C ILE A 726 31.21 13.80 -43.72
N TYR A 727 31.09 13.51 -45.02
CA TYR A 727 30.93 12.15 -45.55
C TYR A 727 32.05 11.20 -45.07
N HIS A 728 33.31 11.61 -45.24
CA HIS A 728 34.44 10.78 -44.80
C HIS A 728 34.52 10.63 -43.28
N ASN A 729 34.15 11.67 -42.51
CA ASN A 729 34.10 11.59 -41.06
C ASN A 729 32.96 10.69 -40.57
N ALA A 730 31.77 10.77 -41.17
CA ALA A 730 30.63 9.93 -40.85
C ALA A 730 30.94 8.44 -41.10
N GLN A 731 31.56 8.11 -42.24
CA GLN A 731 32.04 6.75 -42.54
C GLN A 731 33.04 6.23 -41.49
N ARG A 732 33.96 7.10 -41.05
CA ARG A 732 34.95 6.74 -40.02
C ARG A 732 34.30 6.49 -38.66
N MET A 733 33.31 7.30 -38.30
CA MET A 733 32.53 7.15 -37.06
C MET A 733 31.54 5.99 -37.11
N LYS A 734 31.25 5.45 -38.30
CA LYS A 734 30.20 4.45 -38.54
C LYS A 734 28.82 4.94 -38.09
N THR A 735 28.57 6.22 -38.28
CA THR A 735 27.27 6.85 -38.01
C THR A 735 26.49 6.96 -39.31
N ASP A 736 25.17 6.78 -39.24
CA ASP A 736 24.22 6.93 -40.35
C ASP A 736 23.57 8.33 -40.39
N LYS A 737 24.04 9.24 -39.52
CA LYS A 737 23.58 10.62 -39.41
C LYS A 737 23.92 11.40 -40.67
N ASN A 738 22.93 12.12 -41.19
CA ASN A 738 23.07 13.06 -42.31
C ASN A 738 22.56 14.45 -41.89
N LEU A 739 22.84 15.47 -42.70
CA LEU A 739 22.57 16.86 -42.37
C LEU A 739 21.88 17.58 -43.53
N THR A 740 20.83 18.33 -43.24
CA THR A 740 20.33 19.39 -44.12
C THR A 740 21.07 20.68 -43.79
N LEU A 741 21.53 21.43 -44.79
CA LEU A 741 22.36 22.63 -44.57
C LEU A 741 22.09 23.68 -45.65
N SER A 742 21.77 24.90 -45.22
CA SER A 742 21.70 26.10 -46.04
C SER A 742 22.82 27.07 -45.62
N LEU A 743 23.59 27.53 -46.61
CA LEU A 743 24.65 28.53 -46.44
C LEU A 743 24.32 29.77 -47.25
N LEU A 744 24.45 30.95 -46.63
CA LEU A 744 24.15 32.23 -47.23
C LEU A 744 25.33 33.18 -47.08
N ASP A 745 25.65 33.89 -48.16
CA ASP A 745 26.67 34.94 -48.21
C ASP A 745 25.98 36.29 -48.41
N TYR A 746 26.06 37.16 -47.41
CA TYR A 746 25.54 38.53 -47.50
C TYR A 746 26.68 39.52 -47.77
N GLN A 747 26.48 40.36 -48.79
CA GLN A 747 27.35 41.49 -49.11
C GLN A 747 26.54 42.64 -49.73
N ALA A 748 26.63 43.84 -49.14
CA ALA A 748 26.09 45.08 -49.69
C ALA A 748 24.62 45.00 -50.18
N GLY A 749 23.74 44.36 -49.40
CA GLY A 749 22.31 44.20 -49.72
C GLY A 749 21.98 43.08 -50.70
N THR A 750 22.96 42.25 -51.08
CA THR A 750 22.75 41.03 -51.87
C THR A 750 23.08 39.81 -51.03
N LEU A 751 22.19 38.83 -51.06
CA LEU A 751 22.29 37.55 -50.35
C LEU A 751 22.39 36.43 -51.39
N THR A 752 23.48 35.66 -51.35
CA THR A 752 23.65 34.47 -52.21
C THR A 752 23.46 33.22 -51.35
N MET A 753 22.49 32.37 -51.70
CA MET A 753 22.15 31.17 -50.93
C MET A 753 22.45 29.91 -51.72
N THR A 754 23.01 28.90 -51.06
CA THR A 754 23.25 27.55 -51.58
C THR A 754 22.96 26.52 -50.49
N GLY A 755 22.67 25.27 -50.87
CA GLY A 755 22.31 24.23 -49.92
C GLY A 755 20.82 24.06 -49.75
N GLN A 756 20.44 23.03 -48.99
CA GLN A 756 19.07 22.60 -48.78
C GLN A 756 18.83 22.44 -47.27
N HIS A 757 17.96 23.27 -46.72
CA HIS A 757 17.43 23.18 -45.36
C HIS A 757 16.21 24.08 -45.22
N GLU A 758 15.06 23.48 -44.89
CA GLU A 758 13.75 24.12 -44.75
C GLU A 758 13.43 25.17 -45.84
N GLU A 759 12.32 25.88 -45.72
CA GLU A 759 12.06 27.04 -46.58
C GLU A 759 12.61 28.31 -45.95
N VAL A 760 13.11 29.23 -46.77
CA VAL A 760 13.53 30.55 -46.30
C VAL A 760 12.38 31.53 -46.41
N LEU A 761 12.04 32.20 -45.31
CA LEU A 761 10.98 33.21 -45.28
C LEU A 761 11.59 34.58 -45.58
N LEU A 762 11.34 35.11 -46.78
CA LEU A 762 11.76 36.44 -47.20
C LEU A 762 10.67 37.45 -46.88
N ALA A 763 10.96 38.36 -45.95
CA ALA A 763 10.04 39.42 -45.55
C ALA A 763 10.33 40.71 -46.32
N ARG A 764 9.35 41.12 -47.15
CA ARG A 764 9.38 42.33 -47.97
C ARG A 764 8.93 43.56 -47.19
N GLN A 765 9.12 44.72 -47.81
CA GLN A 765 8.64 45.99 -47.27
C GLN A 765 7.15 45.93 -46.94
N GLY A 766 6.77 46.23 -45.69
CA GLY A 766 5.38 46.14 -45.22
C GLY A 766 5.01 44.81 -44.54
N GLY A 767 5.94 43.84 -44.46
CA GLY A 767 5.76 42.59 -43.72
C GLY A 767 5.10 41.46 -44.53
N GLU A 768 5.03 41.59 -45.86
CA GLU A 768 4.63 40.50 -46.75
C GLU A 768 5.72 39.41 -46.78
N ILE A 769 5.33 38.14 -46.67
CA ILE A 769 6.25 37.00 -46.60
C ILE A 769 6.23 36.22 -47.92
N GLU A 770 7.37 36.18 -48.59
CA GLU A 770 7.66 35.29 -49.72
C GLU A 770 8.36 34.02 -49.20
N ARG A 771 7.87 32.83 -49.56
CA ARG A 771 8.53 31.55 -49.23
C ARG A 771 9.49 31.16 -50.34
N ILE A 772 10.74 30.89 -49.98
CA ILE A 772 11.77 30.44 -50.91
C ILE A 772 12.08 28.97 -50.61
N ASP A 773 11.70 28.12 -51.55
CA ASP A 773 12.08 26.71 -51.53
C ASP A 773 13.59 26.55 -51.78
N THR A 774 14.23 25.74 -50.94
CA THR A 774 15.67 25.43 -51.00
C THR A 774 15.96 24.09 -51.67
N PHE A 775 14.94 23.31 -52.04
CA PHE A 775 15.08 21.95 -52.54
C PHE A 775 16.02 21.84 -53.75
N ASP A 776 15.97 22.79 -54.68
CA ASP A 776 16.79 22.80 -55.90
C ASP A 776 18.18 23.47 -55.72
N LEU A 777 18.53 23.88 -54.50
CA LEU A 777 19.78 24.61 -54.22
C LEU A 777 20.87 23.74 -53.59
N GLY A 778 20.57 22.50 -53.20
CA GLY A 778 21.54 21.60 -52.60
C GLY A 778 21.05 20.17 -52.42
N PHE A 779 21.79 19.40 -51.63
CA PHE A 779 21.51 18.01 -51.32
C PHE A 779 21.85 17.71 -49.85
N MET A 780 21.35 16.60 -49.31
CA MET A 780 21.68 16.15 -47.95
C MET A 780 23.18 15.88 -47.81
N ILE A 781 23.78 16.53 -46.82
CA ILE A 781 25.20 16.48 -46.50
C ILE A 781 25.54 15.16 -45.81
N GLY A 782 26.62 14.53 -46.24
CA GLY A 782 27.13 13.27 -45.68
C GLY A 782 26.55 12.00 -46.28
N VAL A 783 25.61 12.10 -47.23
CA VAL A 783 24.97 10.95 -47.88
C VAL A 783 25.76 10.43 -49.09
N GLU A 784 26.15 11.33 -49.99
CA GLU A 784 26.93 11.02 -51.19
C GLU A 784 28.29 11.70 -51.10
N ASN A 785 29.33 11.08 -51.69
CA ASN A 785 30.68 11.62 -51.59
C ASN A 785 30.84 12.94 -52.39
N ASP A 786 30.21 13.08 -53.55
CA ASP A 786 30.27 14.30 -54.37
C ASP A 786 28.87 14.77 -54.71
N ILE A 787 28.54 16.00 -54.32
CA ILE A 787 27.20 16.59 -54.52
C ILE A 787 27.20 17.70 -55.57
N SER A 788 28.31 17.92 -56.30
CA SER A 788 28.45 19.06 -57.22
C SER A 788 27.34 19.14 -58.29
N GLU A 789 26.78 18.00 -58.72
CA GLU A 789 25.70 17.94 -59.71
C GLU A 789 24.32 18.33 -59.14
N PHE A 790 24.20 18.37 -57.81
CA PHE A 790 22.97 18.68 -57.07
C PHE A 790 23.01 20.05 -56.39
N THR A 791 24.11 20.80 -56.54
CA THR A 791 24.26 22.11 -55.93
C THR A 791 23.99 23.23 -56.92
N SER A 792 23.23 24.22 -56.48
CA SER A 792 22.99 25.46 -57.21
C SER A 792 23.02 26.63 -56.22
N HIS A 793 22.87 27.85 -56.72
CA HIS A 793 22.75 29.01 -55.86
C HIS A 793 21.66 29.96 -56.36
N ARG A 794 21.15 30.77 -55.43
CA ARG A 794 20.14 31.79 -55.70
C ARG A 794 20.58 33.12 -55.10
N GLU A 795 20.52 34.17 -55.91
CA GLU A 795 20.76 35.54 -55.46
C GLU A 795 19.44 36.24 -55.10
N ILE A 796 19.43 36.95 -53.98
CA ILE A 796 18.31 37.71 -53.46
C ILE A 796 18.79 39.11 -53.13
N SER A 797 18.18 40.13 -53.71
CA SER A 797 18.42 41.52 -53.35
C SER A 797 17.47 41.93 -52.23
N LEU A 798 18.05 42.50 -51.16
CA LEU A 798 17.35 43.02 -49.99
C LEU A 798 17.41 44.55 -50.02
N GLN A 799 16.26 45.19 -49.80
CA GLN A 799 16.17 46.63 -49.56
C GLN A 799 16.23 46.93 -48.05
N PRO A 800 16.61 48.16 -47.64
CA PRO A 800 16.54 48.56 -46.23
C PRO A 800 15.16 48.29 -45.62
N GLY A 801 15.12 47.59 -44.49
CA GLY A 801 13.90 47.14 -43.80
C GLY A 801 13.36 45.77 -44.24
N GLU A 802 13.88 45.18 -45.32
CA GLU A 802 13.62 43.80 -45.72
C GLU A 802 14.58 42.84 -45.04
N GLY A 803 14.28 41.54 -45.08
CA GLY A 803 15.11 40.55 -44.40
C GLY A 803 14.61 39.13 -44.56
N ILE A 804 15.26 38.20 -43.88
CA ILE A 804 14.95 36.77 -43.95
C ILE A 804 14.76 36.19 -42.55
N VAL A 805 13.93 35.16 -42.46
CA VAL A 805 13.82 34.29 -41.30
C VAL A 805 14.16 32.86 -41.73
N LEU A 806 15.10 32.26 -41.00
CA LEU A 806 15.50 30.87 -41.14
C LEU A 806 15.07 30.10 -39.89
N TYR A 807 14.64 28.86 -40.04
CA TYR A 807 14.13 28.03 -38.95
C TYR A 807 14.42 26.56 -39.20
N THR A 808 14.39 25.76 -38.13
CA THR A 808 14.43 24.29 -38.19
C THR A 808 13.04 23.70 -37.95
N ASP A 809 12.87 22.43 -38.32
CA ASP A 809 11.59 21.74 -38.32
C ASP A 809 10.99 21.59 -36.91
N GLY A 810 11.78 21.65 -35.85
CA GLY A 810 11.29 21.68 -34.46
C GLY A 810 10.31 22.82 -34.16
N ILE A 811 10.31 23.91 -34.94
CA ILE A 811 9.27 24.95 -34.87
C ILE A 811 7.98 24.50 -35.55
N THR A 812 8.07 24.00 -36.79
CA THR A 812 6.90 23.68 -37.60
C THR A 812 6.23 22.39 -37.18
N GLU A 813 7.01 21.42 -36.70
CA GLU A 813 6.57 20.13 -36.22
C GLU A 813 6.11 20.14 -34.76
N ALA A 814 6.35 21.24 -34.03
CA ALA A 814 5.86 21.43 -32.66
C ALA A 814 4.37 21.10 -32.54
N ARG A 815 4.02 20.24 -31.57
CA ARG A 815 2.65 19.72 -31.43
C ARG A 815 1.94 20.29 -30.22
N ASN A 816 0.68 20.67 -30.42
CA ASN A 816 -0.22 21.01 -29.32
C ASN A 816 -0.82 19.76 -28.64
N PRO A 817 -1.57 19.89 -27.53
CA PRO A 817 -2.20 18.75 -26.83
C PRO A 817 -3.13 17.88 -27.70
N ASN A 818 -3.63 18.41 -28.82
CA ASN A 818 -4.45 17.68 -29.79
C ASN A 818 -3.62 17.00 -30.91
N LYS A 819 -2.29 16.94 -30.75
CA LYS A 819 -1.32 16.38 -31.71
C LYS A 819 -1.31 17.06 -33.08
N LYS A 820 -1.76 18.32 -33.18
CA LYS A 820 -1.64 19.11 -34.41
C LYS A 820 -0.31 19.85 -34.43
N GLN A 821 0.40 19.79 -35.55
CA GLN A 821 1.65 20.53 -35.80
C GLN A 821 1.40 22.04 -35.86
N TYR A 822 2.42 22.84 -35.57
CA TYR A 822 2.38 24.31 -35.57
C TYR A 822 2.24 24.87 -36.99
N GLY A 823 3.00 24.30 -37.93
CA GLY A 823 2.96 24.58 -39.36
C GLY A 823 3.64 25.88 -39.78
N VAL A 824 4.13 25.91 -41.03
CA VAL A 824 4.82 27.06 -41.63
C VAL A 824 3.86 28.24 -41.78
N GLU A 825 2.58 28.00 -42.09
CA GLU A 825 1.59 29.05 -42.30
C GLU A 825 1.39 29.92 -41.06
N ARG A 826 1.41 29.30 -39.87
CA ARG A 826 1.31 30.02 -38.60
C ARG A 826 2.58 30.81 -38.33
N LEU A 827 3.75 30.22 -38.58
CA LEU A 827 5.03 30.92 -38.47
C LEU A 827 5.05 32.18 -39.35
N CYS A 828 4.66 32.08 -40.62
CA CYS A 828 4.57 33.23 -41.53
C CYS A 828 3.64 34.33 -41.00
N GLN A 829 2.48 33.96 -40.42
CA GLN A 829 1.54 34.92 -39.85
C GLN A 829 2.14 35.69 -38.67
N VAL A 830 2.84 34.97 -37.77
CA VAL A 830 3.49 35.59 -36.61
C VAL A 830 4.62 36.50 -37.04
N VAL A 831 5.47 36.07 -37.97
CA VAL A 831 6.58 36.89 -38.51
C VAL A 831 6.02 38.14 -39.21
N SER A 832 5.05 37.99 -40.11
CA SER A 832 4.43 39.09 -40.85
C SER A 832 3.85 40.17 -39.91
N ARG A 833 3.11 39.74 -38.89
CA ARG A 833 2.49 40.64 -37.90
C ARG A 833 3.51 41.48 -37.12
N HIS A 834 4.67 40.91 -36.84
CA HIS A 834 5.69 41.53 -35.99
C HIS A 834 6.86 42.13 -36.77
N TRP A 835 6.87 42.05 -38.11
CA TRP A 835 8.02 42.48 -38.93
C TRP A 835 8.42 43.96 -38.77
N HIS A 836 7.51 44.80 -38.27
CA HIS A 836 7.79 46.20 -37.96
C HIS A 836 8.72 46.40 -36.74
N LEU A 837 8.93 45.36 -35.93
CA LEU A 837 9.79 45.36 -34.75
C LEU A 837 11.27 45.08 -35.10
N SER A 838 12.13 45.10 -34.09
CA SER A 838 13.54 44.67 -34.22
C SER A 838 13.66 43.13 -34.33
N ALA A 839 14.78 42.65 -34.86
CA ALA A 839 15.03 41.21 -35.01
C ALA A 839 14.90 40.43 -33.67
N PRO A 840 15.44 40.92 -32.53
CA PRO A 840 15.25 40.26 -31.23
C PRO A 840 13.79 40.20 -30.77
N GLU A 841 13.01 41.26 -31.01
CA GLU A 841 11.59 41.29 -30.65
C GLU A 841 10.77 40.33 -31.50
N ILE A 842 11.09 40.19 -32.79
CA ILE A 842 10.47 39.21 -33.70
C ILE A 842 10.80 37.79 -33.25
N GLN A 843 12.08 37.51 -32.95
CA GLN A 843 12.53 36.22 -32.44
C GLN A 843 11.78 35.85 -31.15
N GLN A 844 11.68 36.78 -30.19
CA GLN A 844 10.94 36.56 -28.95
C GLN A 844 9.45 36.30 -29.18
N ALA A 845 8.82 37.02 -30.12
CA ALA A 845 7.40 36.84 -30.46
C ALA A 845 7.13 35.44 -31.05
N VAL A 846 7.99 34.97 -31.95
CA VAL A 846 7.88 33.62 -32.54
C VAL A 846 8.05 32.55 -31.47
N ILE A 847 9.13 32.60 -30.66
CA ILE A 847 9.39 31.58 -29.64
C ILE A 847 8.28 31.55 -28.58
N SER A 848 7.73 32.71 -28.21
CA SER A 848 6.62 32.78 -27.25
C SER A 848 5.34 32.15 -27.81
N ASP A 849 5.02 32.36 -29.10
CA ASP A 849 3.86 31.76 -29.74
C ASP A 849 4.00 30.23 -29.90
N VAL A 850 5.20 29.75 -30.24
CA VAL A 850 5.52 28.30 -30.32
C VAL A 850 5.36 27.64 -28.95
N ARG A 851 5.92 28.23 -27.88
CA ARG A 851 5.77 27.71 -26.51
C ARG A 851 4.32 27.69 -26.05
N GLN A 852 3.56 28.76 -26.35
CA GLN A 852 2.13 28.80 -26.03
C GLN A 852 1.34 27.72 -26.79
N TYR A 853 1.75 27.37 -28.00
CA TYR A 853 1.11 26.33 -28.81
C TYR A 853 1.39 24.91 -28.29
N ILE A 854 2.62 24.65 -27.82
CA ILE A 854 3.04 23.36 -27.24
C ILE A 854 2.37 23.09 -25.88
N ASP A 855 2.20 24.14 -25.07
CA ASP A 855 1.66 24.09 -23.70
C ASP A 855 2.44 23.12 -22.80
N THR A 856 1.88 21.96 -22.45
CA THR A 856 2.45 20.98 -21.53
C THR A 856 3.12 19.78 -22.24
N GLN A 857 3.17 19.78 -23.58
CA GLN A 857 3.76 18.68 -24.35
C GLN A 857 5.30 18.71 -24.36
N LYS A 858 5.92 17.53 -24.49
CA LYS A 858 7.38 17.41 -24.65
C LYS A 858 7.80 17.99 -26.02
N VAL A 859 8.88 18.75 -26.04
CA VAL A 859 9.59 19.15 -27.28
C VAL A 859 10.33 17.91 -27.78
N PHE A 860 10.04 17.49 -29.02
CA PHE A 860 10.59 16.26 -29.59
C PHE A 860 11.80 16.51 -30.51
N ASP A 861 12.00 17.75 -30.95
CA ASP A 861 13.11 18.14 -31.80
C ASP A 861 13.66 19.51 -31.46
N ASP A 862 14.88 19.79 -31.88
CA ASP A 862 15.59 21.02 -31.57
C ASP A 862 14.88 22.24 -32.18
N ILE A 863 14.82 23.34 -31.43
CA ILE A 863 14.15 24.57 -31.87
C ILE A 863 15.21 25.62 -32.21
N THR A 864 15.43 25.86 -33.50
CA THR A 864 16.32 26.92 -33.98
C THR A 864 15.60 27.95 -34.83
N LEU A 865 15.90 29.23 -34.58
CA LEU A 865 15.35 30.36 -35.30
C LEU A 865 16.41 31.44 -35.50
N LEU A 866 16.54 31.94 -36.72
CA LEU A 866 17.40 33.07 -37.05
C LEU A 866 16.61 34.14 -37.81
N VAL A 867 16.65 35.37 -37.30
CA VAL A 867 16.00 36.55 -37.90
C VAL A 867 17.08 37.53 -38.31
N LEU A 868 17.11 37.90 -39.59
CA LEU A 868 18.04 38.89 -40.13
C LEU A 868 17.27 39.97 -40.89
N LYS A 869 17.57 41.24 -40.61
CA LYS A 869 16.91 42.40 -41.23
C LYS A 869 17.95 43.42 -41.68
N GLN A 870 17.85 43.87 -42.92
CA GLN A 870 18.73 44.91 -43.44
C GLN A 870 18.37 46.26 -42.82
N LYS A 871 19.38 46.96 -42.30
CA LYS A 871 19.23 48.28 -41.67
C LYS A 871 19.09 49.41 -42.68
#